data_AF-A0A2V6ZA71-F1
#
_entry.id   AF-A0A2V6ZA71-F1
#
_cell.length_a   1.000
_cell.length_b   1.000
_cell.length_c   1.000
_cell.angle_alpha   90.00
_cell.angle_beta   90.00
_cell.angle_gamma   90.00
#
_symmetry.space_group_name_H-M   'P 1'
#
loop_
_entity.id
_entity.type
_entity.pdbx_description
1 polymer ?
#
loop_
_entity_poly.entity_id
_entity_poly.type
_entity_poly.pdbx_seq_one_letter_code
_entity_poly.pdbx_strand_id
1 'polypeptide(L)'
;MEGERKQVTVLFADLKGSMELLADRDPEEARKILDPVLERMMDAVHRYEGTVNQVMGDGIMALFGAPLAHEDHAVRACYAALRMQDAVRRYSEELRRTQGVEVQIRVGLNSGDVVVRSIGSDLRMDYTAVGQTTHLAARMEQLAAPGGIRLTAETLHLAEGFVQVTPLGPVPIKGLGEPVEAFELVGAGAARTRFEAAARRGLTRFVGRNAELEQLRDALDRANLGHGQVVAVVGEPGVGKSRLFWELLHSHRVHGWLIVQSASVSYGRATAYLPVIELLRGYFELERRDDPRKIREKVTGKVLTLAPALASVVPPLLALLDVPVDEVSWHALDPLHRRQQTLDAVKRLLLRESDVQPLVVVFEDLHWIDGETQALLDSLVDSLPAARLLLLVNYRPEYSHTWGGKTYYRQLRIDPLPPESADELLAALLGTDAALGPLKQLLVERTEANPLFLEESVRALVETAALVGERGAYRLTRPVENLKIPATVQAILAARIDRLALEAKRLLQAAAVIGKDVPMPLLLAIADTPEPEVRAELTHLQAAEFLYETRLSPDLEYTFKHALTHEVAYQGLLHDRQRALHARITEAIEQLAPERVAEQTERLAHHALRGGLWEKAVAYLRQAGLRAMVRAANREASAHLELALGAIRRLPEIRETTELTIDIHIDLRNALLALGDRARMADHLHEAEVLARRLGDPHRLGRIATFMVNLCVITGDYDQAVRFGQEALSIARTLGNRLIEVVATSNLGITHVARGEFSDAATLLERNVALEGDLRSERFGGAAIQSALSGAWLADVLSQVGRFDEAIGHAEAAVQIAEAADHPWTIHFGLFELGRAHLRRGDLPRATRVLERGLDLCRTWQIVVGIPFVAAALSAAYALAGRADEALPLVVGAVEEFRRRQNHLRPALILLCAGMTYLSAGRIDEAASHAREALALTRRLGARGSEAHALCLVGDVASTGGAADAEGYYREALALAVELGMRPLVAHCHLGLGKLYRRMGKLQDAQQHLTTATTMYREMDMRFWLEQAEAEIDEFGQS
;
A
#
# COMPACT_ATOMS: atom_id res chain seq x y z
N MET A 1 -60.95 -5.58 8.98
CA MET A 1 -59.92 -5.98 9.97
C MET A 1 -59.60 -7.43 9.71
N GLU A 2 -58.57 -7.69 8.91
CA GLU A 2 -58.07 -9.04 8.68
C GLU A 2 -56.75 -9.18 9.43
N GLY A 3 -56.64 -10.21 10.27
CA GLY A 3 -55.38 -10.55 10.91
C GLY A 3 -54.59 -11.46 9.98
N GLU A 4 -53.34 -11.12 9.71
CA GLU A 4 -52.47 -11.89 8.81
C GLU A 4 -51.55 -12.79 9.65
N ARG A 5 -51.40 -14.06 9.26
CA ARG A 5 -50.35 -14.93 9.81
C ARG A 5 -49.04 -14.62 9.10
N LYS A 6 -48.02 -14.24 9.86
CA LYS A 6 -46.67 -14.03 9.35
C LYS A 6 -45.66 -14.82 10.16
N GLN A 7 -44.66 -15.35 9.48
CA GLN A 7 -43.47 -15.88 10.12
C GLN A 7 -42.60 -14.70 10.53
N VAL A 8 -42.25 -14.63 11.82
CA VAL A 8 -41.50 -13.50 12.39
C VAL A 8 -40.49 -13.99 13.42
N THR A 9 -39.51 -13.16 13.74
CA THR A 9 -38.67 -13.34 14.93
C THR A 9 -39.03 -12.31 15.98
N VAL A 10 -39.32 -12.80 17.18
CA VAL A 10 -39.63 -11.98 18.34
C VAL A 10 -38.36 -11.83 19.19
N LEU A 11 -38.03 -10.60 19.53
CA LEU A 11 -36.92 -10.23 20.41
C LEU A 11 -37.48 -9.62 21.69
N PHE A 12 -37.08 -10.16 22.83
CA PHE A 12 -37.26 -9.54 24.14
C PHE A 12 -35.91 -9.11 24.69
N ALA A 13 -35.83 -7.90 25.22
CA ALA A 13 -34.67 -7.41 25.93
C ALA A 13 -35.09 -6.71 27.21
N ASP A 14 -34.37 -6.95 28.30
CA ASP A 14 -34.69 -6.40 29.62
C ASP A 14 -33.42 -6.05 30.41
N LEU A 15 -33.51 -5.03 31.26
CA LEU A 15 -32.45 -4.61 32.15
C LEU A 15 -32.40 -5.52 33.39
N LYS A 16 -31.28 -6.19 33.61
CA LYS A 16 -31.11 -7.00 34.81
C LYS A 16 -31.03 -6.10 36.06
N GLY A 17 -31.79 -6.47 37.09
CA GLY A 17 -31.67 -5.88 38.42
C GLY A 17 -32.23 -4.46 38.49
N SER A 18 -33.09 -4.08 37.53
CA SER A 18 -33.77 -2.78 37.51
C SER A 18 -34.39 -2.44 38.87
N MET A 19 -35.13 -3.35 39.49
CA MET A 19 -35.74 -3.11 40.81
C MET A 19 -34.72 -2.81 41.91
N GLU A 20 -33.54 -3.45 41.91
CA GLU A 20 -32.46 -3.16 42.87
C GLU A 20 -31.76 -1.84 42.53
N LEU A 21 -31.60 -1.52 41.24
CA LEU A 21 -31.07 -0.25 40.76
C LEU A 21 -31.98 0.94 41.09
N LEU A 22 -33.29 0.68 41.21
CA LEU A 22 -34.37 1.65 41.42
C LEU A 22 -34.81 1.79 42.87
N ALA A 23 -34.52 0.80 43.73
CA ALA A 23 -35.07 0.73 45.10
C ALA A 23 -34.68 1.92 46.00
N ASP A 24 -33.49 2.49 45.81
CA ASP A 24 -32.93 3.57 46.63
C ASP A 24 -32.82 4.92 45.88
N ARG A 25 -33.49 5.07 44.72
CA ARG A 25 -33.38 6.27 43.85
C ARG A 25 -34.72 6.96 43.65
N ASP A 26 -34.67 8.28 43.47
CA ASP A 26 -35.84 9.05 43.05
C ASP A 26 -36.29 8.61 41.64
N PRO A 27 -37.60 8.53 41.34
CA PRO A 27 -38.13 8.16 40.02
C PRO A 27 -37.57 8.98 38.83
N GLU A 28 -37.19 10.25 39.04
CA GLU A 28 -36.55 11.06 38.00
C GLU A 28 -35.08 10.66 37.77
N GLU A 29 -34.34 10.31 38.83
CA GLU A 29 -32.96 9.83 38.73
C GLU A 29 -32.88 8.42 38.12
N ALA A 30 -33.84 7.59 38.46
CA ALA A 30 -34.10 6.30 37.83
C ALA A 30 -34.28 6.40 36.31
N ARG A 31 -35.14 7.32 35.86
CA ARG A 31 -35.38 7.56 34.42
C ARG A 31 -34.15 8.06 33.68
N LYS A 32 -33.34 8.92 34.30
CA LYS A 32 -32.06 9.39 33.70
C LYS A 32 -31.08 8.24 33.40
N ILE A 33 -31.22 7.09 34.05
CA ILE A 33 -30.41 5.90 33.78
C ILE A 33 -31.12 4.94 32.81
N LEU A 34 -32.43 4.74 32.97
CA LEU A 34 -33.23 3.82 32.15
C LEU A 34 -33.47 4.30 30.73
N ASP A 35 -33.87 5.56 30.54
CA ASP A 35 -34.27 6.10 29.23
C ASP A 35 -33.12 5.97 28.20
N PRO A 36 -31.84 6.30 28.53
CA PRO A 36 -30.74 6.10 27.59
C PRO A 36 -30.44 4.63 27.25
N VAL A 37 -30.76 3.68 28.15
CA VAL A 37 -30.64 2.24 27.84
C VAL A 37 -31.74 1.85 26.86
N LEU A 38 -32.99 2.23 27.13
CA LEU A 38 -34.13 1.97 26.25
C LEU A 38 -33.92 2.56 24.85
N GLU A 39 -33.46 3.81 24.76
CA GLU A 39 -33.13 4.47 23.48
C GLU A 39 -32.11 3.66 22.68
N ARG A 40 -31.01 3.20 23.32
CA ARG A 40 -29.99 2.35 22.67
C ARG A 40 -30.55 1.00 22.23
N MET A 41 -31.47 0.42 23.00
CA MET A 41 -32.15 -0.82 22.62
C MET A 41 -33.06 -0.61 21.41
N MET A 42 -33.85 0.46 21.40
CA MET A 42 -34.72 0.83 20.29
C MET A 42 -33.92 1.14 19.02
N ASP A 43 -32.83 1.90 19.13
CA ASP A 43 -31.93 2.21 18.02
C ASP A 43 -31.30 0.95 17.42
N ALA A 44 -30.94 -0.02 18.26
CA ALA A 44 -30.41 -1.30 17.79
C ALA A 44 -31.45 -2.08 16.98
N VAL A 45 -32.72 -2.07 17.41
CA VAL A 45 -33.83 -2.71 16.69
C VAL A 45 -34.10 -2.01 15.36
N HIS A 46 -34.27 -0.69 15.35
CA HIS A 46 -34.56 0.08 14.14
C HIS A 46 -33.46 -0.03 13.10
N ARG A 47 -32.19 -0.08 13.52
CA ARG A 47 -31.05 -0.19 12.60
C ARG A 47 -31.12 -1.43 11.70
N TYR A 48 -31.63 -2.54 12.23
CA TYR A 48 -31.78 -3.81 11.49
C TYR A 48 -33.19 -4.01 10.94
N GLU A 49 -33.95 -2.92 10.79
CA GLU A 49 -35.32 -2.89 10.26
C GLU A 49 -36.31 -3.69 11.12
N GLY A 50 -36.03 -3.83 12.42
CA GLY A 50 -37.00 -4.33 13.38
C GLY A 50 -37.98 -3.23 13.80
N THR A 51 -39.18 -3.64 14.21
CA THR A 51 -40.20 -2.75 14.76
C THR A 51 -40.30 -2.95 16.26
N VAL A 52 -40.07 -1.89 17.04
CA VAL A 52 -40.33 -1.91 18.48
C VAL A 52 -41.84 -1.91 18.68
N ASN A 53 -42.37 -3.03 19.14
CA ASN A 53 -43.80 -3.24 19.27
C ASN A 53 -44.32 -2.77 20.63
N GLN A 54 -43.56 -2.98 21.70
CA GLN A 54 -43.94 -2.53 23.04
C GLN A 54 -42.72 -2.20 23.90
N VAL A 55 -42.81 -1.12 24.68
CA VAL A 55 -41.87 -0.80 25.76
C VAL A 55 -42.49 -1.26 27.09
N MET A 56 -41.76 -2.06 27.86
CA MET A 56 -42.22 -2.78 29.05
C MET A 56 -41.52 -2.27 30.32
N GLY A 57 -41.55 -0.96 30.57
CA GLY A 57 -40.85 -0.38 31.73
C GLY A 57 -39.34 -0.33 31.51
N ASP A 58 -38.63 -1.39 31.89
CA ASP A 58 -37.17 -1.57 31.82
C ASP A 58 -36.71 -2.43 30.63
N GLY A 59 -37.65 -2.99 29.88
CA GLY A 59 -37.40 -3.79 28.68
C GLY A 59 -38.16 -3.36 27.44
N ILE A 60 -37.87 -4.00 26.31
CA ILE A 60 -38.57 -3.85 25.04
C ILE A 60 -38.94 -5.19 24.44
N MET A 61 -40.04 -5.20 23.68
CA MET A 61 -40.41 -6.27 22.76
C MET A 61 -40.36 -5.73 21.33
N ALA A 62 -39.60 -6.40 20.47
CA ALA A 62 -39.45 -6.07 19.06
C ALA A 62 -39.83 -7.24 18.15
N LEU A 63 -40.32 -6.90 16.95
CA LEU A 63 -40.70 -7.83 15.90
C LEU A 63 -39.84 -7.59 14.66
N PHE A 64 -39.35 -8.69 14.07
CA PHE A 64 -38.65 -8.70 12.78
C PHE A 64 -39.46 -9.55 11.80
N GLY A 65 -39.67 -9.05 10.58
CA GLY A 65 -40.56 -9.68 9.59
C GLY A 65 -42.02 -9.18 9.63
N ALA A 66 -42.32 -8.21 10.50
CA ALA A 66 -43.60 -7.47 10.51
C ALA A 66 -43.40 -6.02 11.00
N PRO A 67 -44.09 -5.02 10.42
CA PRO A 67 -45.05 -5.13 9.31
C PRO A 67 -44.38 -5.39 7.95
N LEU A 68 -43.09 -5.04 7.81
CA LEU A 68 -42.25 -5.34 6.66
C LEU A 68 -41.81 -6.80 6.68
N ALA A 69 -42.18 -7.56 5.65
CA ALA A 69 -41.78 -8.95 5.51
C ALA A 69 -40.31 -9.04 5.05
N HIS A 70 -39.48 -9.70 5.86
CA HIS A 70 -38.07 -9.94 5.57
C HIS A 70 -37.80 -11.44 5.63
N GLU A 71 -37.25 -12.04 4.59
CA GLU A 71 -36.87 -13.46 4.60
C GLU A 71 -35.77 -13.77 5.63
N ASP A 72 -34.95 -12.79 5.98
CA ASP A 72 -33.82 -12.87 6.91
C ASP A 72 -34.15 -12.28 8.29
N HIS A 73 -35.44 -12.27 8.66
CA HIS A 73 -35.93 -11.70 9.91
C HIS A 73 -35.19 -12.23 11.16
N ALA A 74 -34.81 -13.51 11.18
CA ALA A 74 -34.06 -14.14 12.29
C ALA A 74 -32.63 -13.62 12.40
N VAL A 75 -31.92 -13.50 11.26
CA VAL A 75 -30.55 -12.96 11.21
C VAL A 75 -30.52 -11.52 11.72
N ARG A 76 -31.47 -10.71 11.26
CA ARG A 76 -31.61 -9.30 11.66
C ARG A 76 -31.88 -9.16 13.16
N ALA A 77 -32.75 -9.99 13.72
CA ALA A 77 -33.01 -10.01 15.14
C ALA A 77 -31.77 -10.40 15.96
N CYS A 78 -30.99 -11.40 15.51
CA CYS A 78 -29.73 -11.77 16.14
C CYS A 78 -28.69 -10.62 16.10
N TYR A 79 -28.55 -9.93 14.97
CA TYR A 79 -27.63 -8.79 14.89
C TYR A 79 -28.09 -7.57 15.69
N ALA A 80 -29.40 -7.33 15.76
CA ALA A 80 -29.97 -6.33 16.66
C ALA A 80 -29.63 -6.66 18.11
N ALA A 81 -29.79 -7.92 18.54
CA ALA A 81 -29.43 -8.37 19.89
C ALA A 81 -27.93 -8.17 20.21
N LEU A 82 -27.03 -8.56 19.30
CA LEU A 82 -25.59 -8.37 19.46
C LEU A 82 -25.20 -6.90 19.58
N ARG A 83 -25.78 -6.05 18.71
CA ARG A 83 -25.55 -4.60 18.75
C ARG A 83 -26.09 -3.99 20.03
N MET A 84 -27.26 -4.45 20.47
CA MET A 84 -27.91 -3.99 21.69
C MET A 84 -27.02 -4.25 22.90
N GLN A 85 -26.50 -5.47 23.05
CA GLN A 85 -25.54 -5.82 24.11
C GLN A 85 -24.30 -4.93 24.08
N ASP A 86 -23.71 -4.73 22.90
CA ASP A 86 -22.51 -3.91 22.74
C ASP A 86 -22.76 -2.42 23.05
N ALA A 87 -23.88 -1.86 22.61
CA ALA A 87 -24.24 -0.46 22.87
C ALA A 87 -24.49 -0.20 24.35
N VAL A 88 -25.20 -1.11 25.04
CA VAL A 88 -25.44 -1.01 26.49
C VAL A 88 -24.15 -1.21 27.27
N ARG A 89 -23.29 -2.17 26.89
CA ARG A 89 -22.00 -2.40 27.56
C ARG A 89 -21.13 -1.14 27.56
N ARG A 90 -21.00 -0.45 26.42
CA ARG A 90 -20.24 0.81 26.34
C ARG A 90 -20.81 1.90 27.24
N TYR A 91 -22.14 2.02 27.27
CA TYR A 91 -22.81 2.97 28.16
C TYR A 91 -22.61 2.60 29.65
N SER A 92 -22.60 1.30 29.97
CA SER A 92 -22.29 0.82 31.31
C SER A 92 -20.87 1.16 31.74
N GLU A 93 -19.89 1.12 30.84
CA GLU A 93 -18.51 1.52 31.15
C GLU A 93 -18.42 3.02 31.48
N GLU A 94 -19.18 3.85 30.76
CA GLU A 94 -19.27 5.29 31.01
C GLU A 94 -19.98 5.60 32.34
N LEU A 95 -21.12 4.96 32.61
CA LEU A 95 -21.84 5.04 33.89
C LEU A 95 -20.99 4.57 35.06
N ARG A 96 -20.20 3.50 34.88
CA ARG A 96 -19.31 2.99 35.93
C ARG A 96 -18.21 3.99 36.27
N ARG A 97 -17.68 4.72 35.27
CA ARG A 97 -16.66 5.76 35.49
C ARG A 97 -17.21 7.02 36.13
N THR A 98 -18.44 7.42 35.77
CA THR A 98 -19.03 8.69 36.18
C THR A 98 -19.87 8.59 37.45
N GLN A 99 -20.59 7.48 37.64
CA GLN A 99 -21.58 7.29 38.69
C GLN A 99 -21.40 5.99 39.50
N GLY A 100 -20.41 5.14 39.15
CA GLY A 100 -20.15 3.88 39.85
C GLY A 100 -21.21 2.79 39.63
N VAL A 101 -22.11 2.97 38.66
CA VAL A 101 -23.22 2.07 38.36
C VAL A 101 -22.86 1.15 37.19
N GLU A 102 -23.17 -0.14 37.32
CA GLU A 102 -23.06 -1.11 36.23
C GLU A 102 -24.46 -1.54 35.76
N VAL A 103 -24.68 -1.50 34.45
CA VAL A 103 -25.95 -1.88 33.82
C VAL A 103 -25.72 -2.98 32.79
N GLN A 104 -26.55 -4.03 32.86
CA GLN A 104 -26.47 -5.17 31.96
C GLN A 104 -27.87 -5.54 31.50
N ILE A 105 -28.01 -5.92 30.23
CA ILE A 105 -29.27 -6.43 29.70
C ILE A 105 -29.19 -7.93 29.44
N ARG A 106 -30.35 -8.56 29.34
CA ARG A 106 -30.56 -9.91 28.83
C ARG A 106 -31.38 -9.83 27.57
N VAL A 107 -31.13 -10.72 26.61
CA VAL A 107 -31.88 -10.75 25.35
C VAL A 107 -32.31 -12.18 25.03
N GLY A 108 -33.55 -12.33 24.58
CA GLY A 108 -34.16 -13.60 24.19
C GLY A 108 -34.79 -13.52 22.81
N LEU A 109 -34.55 -14.54 21.99
CA LEU A 109 -34.99 -14.61 20.61
C LEU A 109 -35.75 -15.92 20.36
N ASN A 110 -36.89 -15.84 19.68
CA ASN A 110 -37.56 -17.00 19.13
C ASN A 110 -38.25 -16.67 17.80
N SER A 111 -38.26 -17.63 16.87
CA SER A 111 -38.86 -17.48 15.55
C SER A 111 -40.05 -18.42 15.40
N GLY A 112 -41.10 -17.97 14.72
CA GLY A 112 -42.31 -18.78 14.50
C GLY A 112 -43.47 -17.97 13.95
N ASP A 113 -44.59 -18.65 13.75
CA ASP A 113 -45.81 -18.00 13.24
C ASP A 113 -46.46 -17.13 14.31
N VAL A 114 -46.85 -15.93 13.92
CA VAL A 114 -47.58 -14.99 14.78
C VAL A 114 -48.73 -14.38 13.99
N VAL A 115 -49.87 -14.19 14.65
CA VAL A 115 -51.03 -13.49 14.06
C VAL A 115 -50.87 -12.00 14.35
N VAL A 116 -50.71 -11.20 13.30
CA VAL A 116 -50.57 -9.75 13.40
C VAL A 116 -51.94 -9.12 13.12
N ARG A 117 -52.45 -8.31 14.06
CA ARG A 117 -53.68 -7.50 13.88
C ARG A 117 -53.33 -6.02 13.99
N SER A 118 -53.79 -5.22 13.03
CA SER A 118 -53.76 -3.75 13.14
C SER A 118 -54.98 -3.26 13.93
N ILE A 119 -54.76 -2.59 15.06
CA ILE A 119 -55.79 -1.80 15.75
C ILE A 119 -55.48 -0.31 15.45
N GLY A 120 -56.47 0.46 15.00
CA GLY A 120 -56.28 1.62 14.11
C GLY A 120 -55.99 3.01 14.71
N SER A 121 -55.90 3.95 13.75
CA SER A 121 -55.70 5.42 13.71
C SER A 121 -54.27 5.98 13.90
N ASP A 122 -53.68 6.34 12.77
CA ASP A 122 -52.87 7.53 12.46
C ASP A 122 -51.68 8.00 13.31
N LEU A 123 -51.20 7.31 14.36
CA LEU A 123 -49.81 7.55 14.85
C LEU A 123 -49.23 6.48 15.81
N ARG A 124 -49.94 5.41 16.15
CA ARG A 124 -49.39 4.21 16.83
C ARG A 124 -50.20 2.98 16.42
N MET A 125 -49.53 1.97 15.83
CA MET A 125 -50.12 0.65 15.62
C MET A 125 -49.66 -0.28 16.74
N ASP A 126 -50.56 -0.63 17.67
CA ASP A 126 -50.31 -1.65 18.69
C ASP A 126 -50.56 -3.03 18.08
N TYR A 127 -49.50 -3.81 17.84
CA TYR A 127 -49.63 -5.18 17.31
C TYR A 127 -49.61 -6.18 18.47
N THR A 128 -50.73 -6.85 18.73
CA THR A 128 -50.74 -7.92 19.72
C THR A 128 -50.26 -9.23 19.09
N ALA A 129 -48.95 -9.48 19.21
CA ALA A 129 -48.33 -10.77 18.88
C ALA A 129 -48.76 -11.85 19.90
N VAL A 130 -49.96 -12.40 19.75
CA VAL A 130 -50.50 -13.43 20.64
C VAL A 130 -50.06 -14.82 20.15
N GLY A 131 -49.23 -15.53 20.92
CA GLY A 131 -48.84 -16.90 20.58
C GLY A 131 -47.71 -17.50 21.42
N GLN A 132 -47.52 -18.81 21.26
CA GLN A 132 -46.43 -19.58 21.86
C GLN A 132 -45.04 -19.02 21.49
N THR A 133 -44.90 -18.47 20.28
CA THR A 133 -43.68 -17.86 19.76
C THR A 133 -43.17 -16.71 20.65
N THR A 134 -44.07 -15.79 21.02
CA THR A 134 -43.78 -14.62 21.87
C THR A 134 -43.39 -15.04 23.28
N HIS A 135 -44.12 -16.00 23.86
CA HIS A 135 -43.82 -16.51 25.21
C HIS A 135 -42.46 -17.20 25.27
N LEU A 136 -42.09 -17.95 24.24
CA LEU A 136 -40.80 -18.65 24.20
C LEU A 136 -39.62 -17.67 24.08
N ALA A 137 -39.74 -16.60 23.28
CA ALA A 137 -38.74 -15.52 23.22
C ALA A 137 -38.52 -14.86 24.60
N ALA A 138 -39.61 -14.51 25.29
CA ALA A 138 -39.53 -13.95 26.64
C ALA A 138 -38.89 -14.93 27.65
N ARG A 139 -39.13 -16.25 27.51
CA ARG A 139 -38.46 -17.26 28.36
C ARG A 139 -36.97 -17.37 28.06
N MET A 140 -36.56 -17.25 26.80
CA MET A 140 -35.14 -17.23 26.45
C MET A 140 -34.43 -16.04 27.08
N GLU A 141 -35.06 -14.86 27.12
CA GLU A 141 -34.53 -13.66 27.78
C GLU A 141 -34.35 -13.91 29.28
N GLN A 142 -35.40 -14.39 29.96
CA GLN A 142 -35.37 -14.63 31.41
C GLN A 142 -34.31 -15.64 31.83
N LEU A 143 -34.05 -16.63 30.96
CA LEU A 143 -33.05 -17.66 31.19
C LEU A 143 -31.63 -17.19 30.84
N ALA A 144 -31.46 -16.13 30.04
CA ALA A 144 -30.16 -15.63 29.65
C ALA A 144 -29.32 -15.18 30.85
N ALA A 145 -28.01 -15.44 30.78
CA ALA A 145 -27.07 -14.88 31.74
C ALA A 145 -27.02 -13.34 31.57
N PRO A 146 -26.61 -12.58 32.60
CA PRO A 146 -26.44 -11.14 32.47
C PRO A 146 -25.43 -10.81 31.36
N GLY A 147 -25.81 -9.93 30.42
CA GLY A 147 -24.99 -9.67 29.23
C GLY A 147 -25.06 -10.75 28.14
N GLY A 148 -25.88 -11.80 28.36
CA GLY A 148 -26.06 -12.91 27.43
C GLY A 148 -27.24 -12.72 26.48
N ILE A 149 -27.20 -13.45 25.38
CA ILE A 149 -28.27 -13.52 24.38
C ILE A 149 -28.61 -14.99 24.16
N ARG A 150 -29.88 -15.38 24.34
CA ARG A 150 -30.33 -16.75 24.11
C ARG A 150 -31.33 -16.85 22.97
N LEU A 151 -31.22 -17.93 22.21
CA LEU A 151 -32.09 -18.24 21.10
C LEU A 151 -32.44 -19.72 21.04
N THR A 152 -33.58 -20.01 20.41
CA THR A 152 -34.08 -21.37 20.16
C THR A 152 -33.51 -21.99 18.89
N ALA A 153 -33.62 -23.32 18.75
CA ALA A 153 -33.24 -24.04 17.54
C ALA A 153 -33.92 -23.49 16.28
N GLU A 154 -35.19 -23.09 16.36
CA GLU A 154 -35.95 -22.52 15.23
C GLU A 154 -35.34 -21.20 14.75
N THR A 155 -34.84 -20.37 15.67
CA THR A 155 -34.14 -19.13 15.31
C THR A 155 -32.75 -19.43 14.75
N LEU A 156 -32.04 -20.40 15.33
CA LEU A 156 -30.73 -20.81 14.83
C LEU A 156 -30.82 -21.33 13.40
N HIS A 157 -31.80 -22.17 13.09
CA HIS A 157 -31.97 -22.77 11.77
C HIS A 157 -32.15 -21.69 10.68
N LEU A 158 -32.88 -20.62 11.00
CA LEU A 158 -33.08 -19.48 10.10
C LEU A 158 -31.87 -18.53 10.05
N ALA A 159 -31.01 -18.54 11.06
CA ALA A 159 -29.82 -17.69 11.16
C ALA A 159 -28.50 -18.44 10.89
N GLU A 160 -28.56 -19.72 10.52
CA GLU A 160 -27.41 -20.62 10.49
C GLU A 160 -26.32 -20.14 9.51
N GLY A 161 -25.08 -20.07 10.00
CA GLY A 161 -23.92 -19.55 9.26
C GLY A 161 -23.77 -18.02 9.27
N PHE A 162 -24.79 -17.26 9.67
CA PHE A 162 -24.71 -15.80 9.86
C PHE A 162 -24.39 -15.41 11.31
N VAL A 163 -24.47 -16.35 12.24
CA VAL A 163 -24.22 -16.15 13.67
C VAL A 163 -23.32 -17.24 14.25
N GLN A 164 -22.50 -16.88 15.24
CA GLN A 164 -21.74 -17.81 16.06
C GLN A 164 -22.52 -18.10 17.34
N VAL A 165 -22.71 -19.38 17.65
CA VAL A 165 -23.45 -19.81 18.82
C VAL A 165 -22.70 -20.87 19.63
N THR A 166 -22.93 -20.89 20.93
CA THR A 166 -22.52 -21.97 21.83
C THR A 166 -23.76 -22.80 22.19
N PRO A 167 -23.76 -24.13 21.96
CA PRO A 167 -24.88 -24.97 22.37
C PRO A 167 -24.96 -25.04 23.89
N LEU A 168 -26.15 -24.76 24.45
CA LEU A 168 -26.43 -24.90 25.88
C LEU A 168 -27.16 -26.22 26.20
N GLY A 169 -27.65 -26.90 25.17
CA GLY A 169 -28.39 -28.16 25.26
C GLY A 169 -29.89 -27.96 25.56
N PRO A 170 -30.61 -29.07 25.86
CA PRO A 170 -32.05 -29.04 26.09
C PRO A 170 -32.40 -28.42 27.45
N VAL A 171 -33.22 -27.37 27.44
CA VAL A 171 -33.65 -26.62 28.64
C VAL A 171 -35.15 -26.84 28.90
N PRO A 172 -35.56 -27.27 30.11
CA PRO A 172 -36.97 -27.43 30.44
C PRO A 172 -37.67 -26.07 30.57
N ILE A 173 -38.75 -25.85 29.81
CA ILE A 173 -39.54 -24.62 29.84
C ILE A 173 -40.91 -24.88 30.48
N LYS A 174 -41.24 -24.11 31.51
CA LYS A 174 -42.52 -24.22 32.22
C LYS A 174 -43.69 -23.96 31.26
N GLY A 175 -44.53 -24.97 31.05
CA GLY A 175 -45.69 -24.92 30.15
C GLY A 175 -45.53 -25.70 28.84
N LEU A 176 -44.35 -26.27 28.58
CA LEU A 176 -44.09 -27.19 27.48
C LEU A 176 -43.77 -28.59 28.04
N GLY A 177 -44.28 -29.63 27.36
CA GLY A 177 -44.07 -31.03 27.78
C GLY A 177 -42.69 -31.59 27.44
N GLU A 178 -42.00 -30.98 26.48
CA GLU A 178 -40.66 -31.38 26.02
C GLU A 178 -39.65 -30.24 26.25
N PRO A 179 -38.39 -30.55 26.62
CA PRO A 179 -37.30 -29.57 26.70
C PRO A 179 -37.03 -28.92 25.34
N VAL A 180 -36.66 -27.63 25.34
CA VAL A 180 -36.32 -26.88 24.12
C VAL A 180 -34.81 -26.75 24.02
N GLU A 181 -34.22 -27.07 22.87
CA GLU A 181 -32.80 -26.84 22.59
C GLU A 181 -32.51 -25.34 22.58
N ALA A 182 -31.59 -24.91 23.45
CA ALA A 182 -31.22 -23.51 23.61
C ALA A 182 -29.75 -23.28 23.23
N PHE A 183 -29.48 -22.10 22.68
CA PHE A 183 -28.16 -21.69 22.24
C PHE A 183 -27.85 -20.29 22.77
N GLU A 184 -26.59 -20.05 23.10
CA GLU A 184 -26.09 -18.72 23.41
C GLU A 184 -25.51 -18.09 22.15
N LEU A 185 -26.00 -16.91 21.78
CA LEU A 185 -25.46 -16.14 20.68
C LEU A 185 -24.23 -15.36 21.15
N VAL A 186 -23.05 -15.75 20.64
CA VAL A 186 -21.75 -15.20 21.07
C VAL A 186 -21.16 -14.20 20.08
N GLY A 187 -21.58 -14.22 18.82
CA GLY A 187 -21.06 -13.30 17.80
C GLY A 187 -21.72 -13.43 16.44
N ALA A 188 -21.27 -12.62 15.49
CA ALA A 188 -21.64 -12.75 14.09
C ALA A 188 -20.84 -13.89 13.42
N GLY A 189 -21.47 -14.62 12.51
CA GLY A 189 -20.90 -15.74 11.74
C GLY A 189 -19.92 -15.29 10.65
N ALA A 190 -19.24 -16.26 10.05
CA ALA A 190 -18.21 -16.03 9.03
C ALA A 190 -18.76 -15.67 7.63
N ALA A 191 -20.04 -15.96 7.35
CA ALA A 191 -20.68 -15.55 6.10
C ALA A 191 -20.83 -14.03 6.07
N ARG A 192 -20.12 -13.37 5.14
CA ARG A 192 -19.93 -11.91 5.10
C ARG A 192 -20.59 -11.23 3.90
N THR A 193 -21.16 -11.99 2.94
CA THR A 193 -21.73 -11.42 1.70
C THR A 193 -23.09 -12.00 1.30
N ARG A 194 -23.99 -11.18 0.69
CA ARG A 194 -25.21 -11.71 0.04
C ARG A 194 -24.92 -12.63 -1.14
N PHE A 195 -23.70 -12.69 -1.68
CA PHE A 195 -23.39 -13.70 -2.70
C PHE A 195 -23.49 -15.11 -2.10
N GLU A 196 -23.03 -15.28 -0.85
CA GLU A 196 -23.21 -16.51 -0.06
C GLU A 196 -24.70 -16.74 0.29
N ALA A 197 -25.48 -15.67 0.47
CA ALA A 197 -26.93 -15.77 0.70
C ALA A 197 -27.76 -16.01 -0.59
N ALA A 198 -27.35 -15.46 -1.73
CA ALA A 198 -27.95 -15.67 -3.06
C ALA A 198 -27.61 -17.06 -3.60
N ALA A 199 -26.42 -17.58 -3.28
CA ALA A 199 -26.07 -18.99 -3.41
C ALA A 199 -27.04 -19.92 -2.68
N ARG A 200 -27.49 -19.52 -1.49
CA ARG A 200 -28.48 -20.26 -0.69
C ARG A 200 -29.93 -20.08 -1.17
N ARG A 201 -30.27 -18.96 -1.85
CA ARG A 201 -31.57 -18.73 -2.52
C ARG A 201 -31.72 -19.44 -3.89
N GLY A 202 -30.71 -20.21 -4.29
CA GLY A 202 -30.70 -20.91 -5.58
C GLY A 202 -30.16 -20.01 -6.69
N LEU A 203 -28.84 -20.00 -6.84
CA LEU A 203 -28.23 -19.43 -8.03
C LEU A 203 -28.74 -20.19 -9.29
N THR A 204 -28.78 -19.49 -10.42
CA THR A 204 -28.97 -20.15 -11.72
C THR A 204 -27.99 -21.30 -11.89
N ARG A 205 -28.50 -22.38 -12.49
CA ARG A 205 -27.73 -23.61 -12.71
C ARG A 205 -26.44 -23.26 -13.44
N PHE A 206 -25.31 -23.72 -12.90
CA PHE A 206 -24.01 -23.57 -13.54
C PHE A 206 -23.90 -24.59 -14.69
N VAL A 207 -23.74 -24.10 -15.92
CA VAL A 207 -23.81 -24.91 -17.15
C VAL A 207 -22.60 -24.64 -18.06
N GLY A 208 -22.22 -25.63 -18.87
CA GLY A 208 -21.27 -25.48 -19.97
C GLY A 208 -19.80 -25.20 -19.60
N ARG A 209 -19.41 -25.34 -18.32
CA ARG A 209 -18.06 -24.97 -17.82
C ARG A 209 -17.32 -26.09 -17.09
N ASN A 210 -17.69 -27.34 -17.38
CA ASN A 210 -17.12 -28.49 -16.68
C ASN A 210 -15.61 -28.65 -16.96
N ALA A 211 -15.17 -28.38 -18.19
CA ALA A 211 -13.76 -28.50 -18.57
C ALA A 211 -12.89 -27.45 -17.87
N GLU A 212 -13.33 -26.20 -17.79
CA GLU A 212 -12.61 -25.12 -17.12
C GLU A 212 -12.58 -25.34 -15.59
N LEU A 213 -13.68 -25.83 -15.02
CA LEU A 213 -13.76 -26.21 -13.61
C LEU A 213 -12.83 -27.38 -13.27
N GLU A 214 -12.72 -28.37 -14.16
CA GLU A 214 -11.78 -29.49 -14.01
C GLU A 214 -10.32 -29.00 -14.06
N GLN A 215 -9.99 -28.08 -14.96
CA GLN A 215 -8.66 -27.46 -14.99
C GLN A 215 -8.30 -26.67 -13.74
N LEU A 216 -9.28 -26.04 -13.08
CA LEU A 216 -9.09 -25.40 -11.77
C LEU A 216 -8.87 -26.43 -10.66
N ARG A 217 -9.60 -27.54 -10.68
CA ARG A 217 -9.43 -28.66 -9.73
C ARG A 217 -8.05 -29.30 -9.87
N ASP A 218 -7.57 -29.51 -11.10
CA ASP A 218 -6.21 -30.01 -11.35
C ASP A 218 -5.12 -29.08 -10.81
N ALA A 219 -5.34 -27.77 -10.91
CA ALA A 219 -4.41 -26.78 -10.35
C ALA A 219 -4.43 -26.81 -8.81
N LEU A 220 -5.61 -26.92 -8.21
CA LEU A 220 -5.78 -27.07 -6.76
C LEU A 220 -5.07 -28.34 -6.25
N ASP A 221 -5.28 -29.48 -6.91
CA ASP A 221 -4.69 -30.76 -6.52
C ASP A 221 -3.14 -30.71 -6.61
N ARG A 222 -2.58 -30.05 -7.64
CA ARG A 222 -1.12 -29.84 -7.76
C ARG A 222 -0.57 -28.89 -6.69
N ALA A 223 -1.26 -27.78 -6.42
CA ALA A 223 -0.87 -26.85 -5.36
C ALA A 223 -0.89 -27.54 -3.98
N ASN A 224 -1.85 -28.45 -3.72
CA ASN A 224 -1.88 -29.21 -2.47
C ASN A 224 -0.61 -30.06 -2.24
N LEU A 225 -0.07 -30.61 -3.34
CA LEU A 225 1.16 -31.41 -3.37
C LEU A 225 2.45 -30.57 -3.25
N GLY A 226 2.34 -29.25 -3.08
CA GLY A 226 3.49 -28.34 -2.97
C GLY A 226 4.00 -27.79 -4.31
N HIS A 227 3.25 -28.00 -5.39
CA HIS A 227 3.55 -27.42 -6.70
C HIS A 227 2.66 -26.20 -6.93
N GLY A 228 3.05 -25.04 -6.39
CA GLY A 228 2.24 -23.83 -6.45
C GLY A 228 1.80 -23.48 -7.87
N GLN A 229 0.56 -23.01 -8.01
CA GLN A 229 -0.07 -22.77 -9.31
C GLN A 229 -0.63 -21.35 -9.39
N VAL A 230 -0.59 -20.79 -10.60
CA VAL A 230 -1.33 -19.57 -10.95
C VAL A 230 -2.35 -19.91 -12.01
N VAL A 231 -3.63 -19.62 -11.74
CA VAL A 231 -4.68 -19.74 -12.74
C VAL A 231 -5.32 -18.39 -13.01
N ALA A 232 -5.22 -17.95 -14.25
CA ALA A 232 -5.78 -16.69 -14.73
C ALA A 232 -7.04 -16.94 -15.57
N VAL A 233 -8.18 -16.42 -15.12
CA VAL A 233 -9.44 -16.50 -15.86
C VAL A 233 -9.68 -15.21 -16.63
N VAL A 234 -9.72 -15.30 -17.96
CA VAL A 234 -9.78 -14.16 -18.87
C VAL A 234 -11.05 -14.22 -19.70
N GLY A 235 -11.77 -13.12 -19.81
CA GLY A 235 -12.98 -13.06 -20.64
C GLY A 235 -13.73 -11.76 -20.50
N GLU A 236 -14.72 -11.56 -21.36
CA GLU A 236 -15.56 -10.37 -21.39
C GLU A 236 -16.39 -10.19 -20.10
N PRO A 237 -16.90 -8.98 -19.80
CA PRO A 237 -17.84 -8.79 -18.70
C PRO A 237 -19.07 -9.70 -18.83
N GLY A 238 -19.52 -10.29 -17.72
CA GLY A 238 -20.73 -11.11 -17.68
C GLY A 238 -20.61 -12.59 -18.11
N VAL A 239 -19.44 -13.03 -18.60
CA VAL A 239 -19.24 -14.44 -19.04
C VAL A 239 -19.15 -15.48 -17.92
N GLY A 240 -19.14 -15.05 -16.66
CA GLY A 240 -19.15 -15.95 -15.49
C GLY A 240 -17.81 -16.20 -14.79
N LYS A 241 -16.82 -15.30 -14.94
CA LYS A 241 -15.48 -15.44 -14.31
C LYS A 241 -15.52 -15.62 -12.80
N SER A 242 -16.13 -14.68 -12.06
CA SER A 242 -16.28 -14.78 -10.60
C SER A 242 -17.15 -15.97 -10.18
N ARG A 243 -18.13 -16.36 -11.03
CA ARG A 243 -18.94 -17.55 -10.76
C ARG A 243 -18.12 -18.84 -10.83
N LEU A 244 -17.21 -18.95 -11.80
CA LEU A 244 -16.31 -20.09 -11.91
C LEU A 244 -15.42 -20.25 -10.67
N PHE A 245 -14.86 -19.15 -10.15
CA PHE A 245 -14.12 -19.17 -8.88
C PHE A 245 -15.00 -19.59 -7.71
N TRP A 246 -16.20 -19.04 -7.63
CA TRP A 246 -17.13 -19.39 -6.56
C TRP A 246 -17.43 -20.90 -6.51
N GLU A 247 -17.69 -21.54 -7.65
CA GLU A 247 -17.96 -22.98 -7.75
C GLU A 247 -16.79 -23.83 -7.25
N LEU A 248 -15.54 -23.38 -7.44
CA LEU A 248 -14.36 -24.04 -6.88
C LEU A 248 -14.27 -23.83 -5.36
N LEU A 249 -14.36 -22.58 -4.91
CA LEU A 249 -14.19 -22.17 -3.51
C LEU A 249 -15.30 -22.69 -2.58
N HIS A 250 -16.47 -23.08 -3.12
CA HIS A 250 -17.57 -23.67 -2.35
C HIS A 250 -17.68 -25.19 -2.54
N SER A 251 -16.73 -25.79 -3.25
CA SER A 251 -16.66 -27.25 -3.38
C SER A 251 -16.06 -27.90 -2.13
N HIS A 252 -16.38 -29.18 -1.89
CA HIS A 252 -15.79 -29.93 -0.79
C HIS A 252 -14.25 -30.06 -0.88
N ARG A 253 -13.66 -29.81 -2.05
CA ARG A 253 -12.22 -30.00 -2.30
C ARG A 253 -11.33 -28.97 -1.62
N VAL A 254 -11.87 -27.81 -1.27
CA VAL A 254 -11.13 -26.76 -0.54
C VAL A 254 -11.29 -26.87 0.98
N HIS A 255 -11.90 -27.95 1.50
CA HIS A 255 -11.93 -28.19 2.94
C HIS A 255 -10.51 -28.29 3.50
N GLY A 256 -10.22 -27.54 4.57
CA GLY A 256 -8.88 -27.49 5.19
C GLY A 256 -7.89 -26.56 4.49
N TRP A 257 -8.31 -25.82 3.45
CA TRP A 257 -7.53 -24.73 2.89
C TRP A 257 -7.85 -23.43 3.62
N LEU A 258 -6.83 -22.59 3.81
CA LEU A 258 -7.07 -21.18 4.11
C LEU A 258 -7.41 -20.46 2.81
N ILE A 259 -8.52 -19.73 2.80
CA ILE A 259 -8.95 -18.94 1.64
C ILE A 259 -8.84 -17.47 2.02
N VAL A 260 -8.07 -16.71 1.25
CA VAL A 260 -7.97 -15.26 1.40
C VAL A 260 -8.29 -14.61 0.06
N GLN A 261 -9.27 -13.73 0.06
CA GLN A 261 -9.82 -13.15 -1.17
C GLN A 261 -9.84 -11.63 -1.10
N SER A 262 -9.61 -11.01 -2.26
CA SER A 262 -9.70 -9.57 -2.45
C SER A 262 -10.25 -9.27 -3.84
N ALA A 263 -10.96 -8.15 -3.97
CA ALA A 263 -11.50 -7.67 -5.23
C ALA A 263 -11.08 -6.22 -5.46
N SER A 264 -10.79 -5.90 -6.72
CA SER A 264 -10.45 -4.55 -7.13
C SER A 264 -11.71 -3.72 -7.38
N VAL A 265 -11.66 -2.42 -7.10
CA VAL A 265 -12.76 -1.47 -7.34
C VAL A 265 -12.34 -0.43 -8.39
N SER A 266 -13.31 0.19 -9.08
CA SER A 266 -13.06 1.04 -10.25
C SER A 266 -12.20 2.27 -9.94
N TYR A 267 -12.28 2.78 -8.71
CA TYR A 267 -11.43 3.85 -8.20
C TYR A 267 -10.16 3.33 -7.51
N GLY A 268 -9.98 2.02 -7.38
CA GLY A 268 -8.90 1.36 -6.65
C GLY A 268 -7.51 1.61 -7.23
N ARG A 269 -7.39 1.87 -8.55
CA ARG A 269 -6.13 2.27 -9.19
C ARG A 269 -5.45 3.49 -8.54
N ALA A 270 -6.22 4.34 -7.87
CA ALA A 270 -5.69 5.53 -7.19
C ALA A 270 -5.19 5.25 -5.77
N THR A 271 -5.48 4.08 -5.18
CA THR A 271 -5.08 3.75 -3.81
C THR A 271 -4.05 2.62 -3.85
N ALA A 272 -2.79 2.96 -3.59
CA ALA A 272 -1.69 2.00 -3.57
C ALA A 272 -1.99 0.83 -2.62
N TYR A 273 -1.74 -0.40 -3.09
CA TYR A 273 -1.92 -1.63 -2.33
C TYR A 273 -3.35 -1.90 -1.84
N LEU A 274 -4.39 -1.22 -2.32
CA LEU A 274 -5.74 -1.39 -1.77
C LEU A 274 -6.21 -2.86 -1.76
N PRO A 275 -6.09 -3.64 -2.85
CA PRO A 275 -6.45 -5.05 -2.81
C PRO A 275 -5.64 -5.86 -1.79
N VAL A 276 -4.37 -5.51 -1.58
CA VAL A 276 -3.49 -6.17 -0.61
C VAL A 276 -3.88 -5.81 0.82
N ILE A 277 -4.20 -4.54 1.08
CA ILE A 277 -4.69 -4.07 2.39
C ILE A 277 -5.99 -4.80 2.75
N GLU A 278 -6.93 -4.91 1.82
CA GLU A 278 -8.18 -5.66 2.05
C GLU A 278 -7.94 -7.15 2.27
N LEU A 279 -7.00 -7.75 1.52
CA LEU A 279 -6.56 -9.14 1.73
C LEU A 279 -6.01 -9.33 3.15
N LEU A 280 -5.11 -8.44 3.59
CA LEU A 280 -4.51 -8.51 4.93
C LEU A 280 -5.52 -8.26 6.03
N ARG A 281 -6.47 -7.33 5.84
CA ARG A 281 -7.59 -7.11 6.78
C ARG A 281 -8.44 -8.37 6.92
N GLY A 282 -8.74 -9.05 5.81
CA GLY A 282 -9.41 -10.34 5.83
C GLY A 282 -8.60 -11.40 6.58
N TYR A 283 -7.31 -11.54 6.26
CA TYR A 283 -6.41 -12.51 6.86
C TYR A 283 -6.21 -12.31 8.37
N PHE A 284 -6.04 -11.07 8.84
CA PHE A 284 -5.85 -10.75 10.26
C PHE A 284 -7.15 -10.55 11.04
N GLU A 285 -8.31 -10.72 10.38
CA GLU A 285 -9.63 -10.51 10.98
C GLU A 285 -9.75 -9.11 11.61
N LEU A 286 -9.27 -8.11 10.88
CA LEU A 286 -9.32 -6.71 11.31
C LEU A 286 -10.70 -6.13 11.03
N GLU A 287 -11.30 -5.57 12.06
CA GLU A 287 -12.56 -4.86 11.93
C GLU A 287 -12.31 -3.42 11.51
N ARG A 288 -13.29 -2.81 10.82
CA ARG A 288 -13.21 -1.37 10.49
C ARG A 288 -13.06 -0.50 11.73
N ARG A 289 -13.46 -0.94 12.92
CA ARG A 289 -13.42 -0.15 14.18
C ARG A 289 -12.21 -0.46 15.07
N ASP A 290 -11.30 -1.32 14.63
CA ASP A 290 -10.10 -1.61 15.41
C ASP A 290 -9.18 -0.38 15.44
N ASP A 291 -8.79 0.04 16.64
CA ASP A 291 -7.80 1.10 16.83
C ASP A 291 -6.37 0.61 16.50
N PRO A 292 -5.40 1.52 16.27
CA PRO A 292 -4.04 1.14 15.89
C PRO A 292 -3.35 0.17 16.87
N ARG A 293 -3.70 0.22 18.17
CA ARG A 293 -3.13 -0.69 19.17
C ARG A 293 -3.69 -2.10 19.00
N LYS A 294 -5.01 -2.25 18.83
CA LYS A 294 -5.63 -3.56 18.54
C LYS A 294 -5.14 -4.16 17.23
N ILE A 295 -4.98 -3.35 16.18
CA ILE A 295 -4.42 -3.82 14.91
C ILE A 295 -2.99 -4.34 15.15
N ARG A 296 -2.15 -3.58 15.88
CA ARG A 296 -0.79 -4.01 16.23
C ARG A 296 -0.79 -5.36 16.98
N GLU A 297 -1.64 -5.50 17.99
CA GLU A 297 -1.76 -6.72 18.80
C GLU A 297 -2.17 -7.93 17.94
N LYS A 298 -3.21 -7.79 17.10
CA LYS A 298 -3.67 -8.86 16.18
C LYS A 298 -2.60 -9.25 15.15
N VAL A 299 -1.98 -8.28 14.50
CA VAL A 299 -0.95 -8.51 13.47
C VAL A 299 0.27 -9.18 14.10
N THR A 300 0.81 -8.61 15.17
CA THR A 300 2.01 -9.14 15.84
C THR A 300 1.76 -10.52 16.41
N GLY A 301 0.63 -10.71 17.09
CA GLY A 301 0.25 -12.00 17.68
C GLY A 301 0.13 -13.10 16.64
N LYS A 302 -0.59 -12.85 15.54
CA LYS A 302 -0.78 -13.86 14.48
C LYS A 302 0.52 -14.16 13.72
N VAL A 303 1.32 -13.14 13.38
CA VAL A 303 2.60 -13.31 12.68
C VAL A 303 3.60 -14.12 13.51
N LEU A 304 3.76 -13.79 14.79
CA LEU A 304 4.73 -14.49 15.66
C LEU A 304 4.28 -15.90 16.04
N THR A 305 2.97 -16.14 16.13
CA THR A 305 2.40 -17.48 16.32
C THR A 305 2.66 -18.37 15.10
N LEU A 306 2.58 -17.79 13.89
CA LEU A 306 2.89 -18.50 12.64
C LEU A 306 4.37 -18.90 12.57
N ALA A 307 5.28 -17.96 12.85
CA ALA A 307 6.70 -18.24 13.01
C ALA A 307 7.43 -17.09 13.72
N PRO A 308 8.22 -17.36 14.79
CA PRO A 308 9.03 -16.33 15.45
C PRO A 308 10.03 -15.64 14.51
N ALA A 309 10.53 -16.35 13.49
CA ALA A 309 11.45 -15.80 12.48
C ALA A 309 10.82 -14.69 11.61
N LEU A 310 9.50 -14.51 11.64
CA LEU A 310 8.79 -13.44 10.92
C LEU A 310 8.70 -12.13 11.71
N ALA A 311 9.40 -11.98 12.84
CA ALA A 311 9.38 -10.72 13.61
C ALA A 311 9.69 -9.48 12.74
N SER A 312 10.65 -9.58 11.81
CA SER A 312 11.02 -8.50 10.90
C SER A 312 9.95 -8.15 9.85
N VAL A 313 8.91 -8.97 9.70
CA VAL A 313 7.78 -8.74 8.77
C VAL A 313 6.70 -7.88 9.40
N VAL A 314 6.66 -7.75 10.72
CA VAL A 314 5.62 -6.97 11.43
C VAL A 314 5.68 -5.47 11.08
N PRO A 315 6.82 -4.76 11.16
CA PRO A 315 6.85 -3.32 10.90
C PRO A 315 6.36 -2.93 9.48
N PRO A 316 6.79 -3.59 8.39
CA PRO A 316 6.27 -3.29 7.05
C PRO A 316 4.77 -3.54 6.90
N LEU A 317 4.21 -4.58 7.54
CA LEU A 317 2.78 -4.85 7.51
C LEU A 317 1.96 -3.80 8.28
N LEU A 318 2.46 -3.34 9.43
CA LEU A 318 1.84 -2.27 10.20
C LEU A 318 1.85 -0.96 9.43
N ALA A 319 2.98 -0.61 8.81
CA ALA A 319 3.06 0.57 7.95
C ALA A 319 2.08 0.49 6.77
N LEU A 320 1.90 -0.69 6.16
CA LEU A 320 0.93 -0.91 5.09
C LEU A 320 -0.52 -0.76 5.54
N LEU A 321 -0.81 -1.09 6.80
CA LEU A 321 -2.13 -0.97 7.44
C LEU A 321 -2.38 0.41 8.09
N ASP A 322 -1.50 1.38 7.84
CA ASP A 322 -1.49 2.73 8.45
C ASP A 322 -1.39 2.74 9.98
N VAL A 323 -0.76 1.73 10.57
CA VAL A 323 -0.43 1.72 12.00
C VAL A 323 0.96 2.33 12.18
N PRO A 324 1.13 3.34 13.06
CA PRO A 324 2.44 3.92 13.35
C PRO A 324 3.48 2.85 13.70
N VAL A 325 4.68 2.96 13.15
CA VAL A 325 5.80 2.07 13.47
C VAL A 325 6.75 2.83 14.38
N ASP A 326 7.06 2.30 15.56
CA ASP A 326 7.92 2.98 16.54
C ASP A 326 9.41 2.67 16.32
N GLU A 327 9.73 1.68 15.47
CA GLU A 327 11.10 1.25 15.20
C GLU A 327 11.88 2.28 14.37
N VAL A 328 12.98 2.78 14.96
CA VAL A 328 13.91 3.74 14.32
C VAL A 328 14.51 3.17 13.04
N SER A 329 14.79 1.87 13.02
CA SER A 329 15.33 1.14 11.86
C SER A 329 14.42 1.25 10.63
N TRP A 330 13.09 1.14 10.79
CA TRP A 330 12.12 1.31 9.70
C TRP A 330 12.14 2.72 9.13
N HIS A 331 12.22 3.74 10.00
CA HIS A 331 12.30 5.15 9.60
C HIS A 331 13.67 5.56 9.04
N ALA A 332 14.71 4.75 9.26
CA ALA A 332 16.05 4.96 8.71
C ALA A 332 16.20 4.40 7.29
N LEU A 333 15.34 3.46 6.86
CA LEU A 333 15.35 2.92 5.50
C LEU A 333 15.02 4.00 4.48
N ASP A 334 15.71 3.95 3.34
CA ASP A 334 15.31 4.75 2.19
C ASP A 334 13.97 4.23 1.59
N PRO A 335 13.27 5.06 0.79
CA PRO A 335 11.97 4.69 0.25
C PRO A 335 11.98 3.43 -0.63
N LEU A 336 13.05 3.19 -1.39
CA LEU A 336 13.14 2.01 -2.25
C LEU A 336 13.21 0.73 -1.41
N HIS A 337 13.96 0.75 -0.30
CA HIS A 337 14.06 -0.38 0.61
C HIS A 337 12.79 -0.58 1.43
N ARG A 338 12.11 0.48 1.88
CA ARG A 338 10.79 0.33 2.51
C ARG A 338 9.81 -0.36 1.58
N ARG A 339 9.74 0.08 0.32
CA ARG A 339 8.92 -0.56 -0.72
C ARG A 339 9.26 -2.04 -0.85
N GLN A 340 10.54 -2.37 -0.99
CA GLN A 340 10.98 -3.76 -1.14
C GLN A 340 10.66 -4.60 0.11
N GLN A 341 10.87 -4.07 1.31
CA GLN A 341 10.52 -4.74 2.56
C GLN A 341 9.01 -4.95 2.71
N THR A 342 8.17 -4.00 2.28
CA THR A 342 6.71 -4.17 2.27
C THR A 342 6.29 -5.30 1.33
N LEU A 343 6.84 -5.34 0.10
CA LEU A 343 6.55 -6.43 -0.85
C LEU A 343 7.02 -7.78 -0.31
N ASP A 344 8.25 -7.85 0.21
CA ASP A 344 8.81 -9.07 0.78
C ASP A 344 8.09 -9.52 2.06
N ALA A 345 7.60 -8.60 2.88
CA ALA A 345 6.83 -8.88 4.09
C ALA A 345 5.53 -9.64 3.76
N VAL A 346 4.74 -9.13 2.82
CA VAL A 346 3.49 -9.78 2.40
C VAL A 346 3.77 -11.13 1.75
N LYS A 347 4.78 -11.19 0.87
CA LYS A 347 5.19 -12.45 0.23
C LYS A 347 5.63 -13.50 1.26
N ARG A 348 6.51 -13.14 2.21
CA ARG A 348 6.99 -14.05 3.27
C ARG A 348 5.86 -14.54 4.16
N LEU A 349 4.90 -13.67 4.49
CA LEU A 349 3.70 -14.05 5.23
C LEU A 349 2.92 -15.15 4.49
N LEU A 350 2.57 -14.92 3.22
CA LEU A 350 1.78 -15.87 2.43
C LEU A 350 2.51 -17.19 2.18
N LEU A 351 3.81 -17.13 1.87
CA LEU A 351 4.64 -18.33 1.67
C LEU A 351 4.76 -19.13 2.97
N ARG A 352 4.98 -18.46 4.11
CA ARG A 352 5.07 -19.15 5.40
C ARG A 352 3.75 -19.77 5.81
N GLU A 353 2.63 -19.10 5.53
CA GLU A 353 1.30 -19.67 5.75
C GLU A 353 1.11 -20.94 4.91
N SER A 354 1.61 -20.95 3.68
CA SER A 354 1.56 -22.14 2.80
C SER A 354 2.38 -23.33 3.32
N ASP A 355 3.40 -23.10 4.15
CA ASP A 355 4.14 -24.19 4.81
C ASP A 355 3.26 -24.88 5.87
N VAL A 356 2.40 -24.12 6.54
CA VAL A 356 1.53 -24.62 7.63
C VAL A 356 0.29 -25.30 7.06
N GLN A 357 -0.39 -24.68 6.10
CA GLN A 357 -1.61 -25.19 5.50
C GLN A 357 -1.73 -24.79 4.02
N PRO A 358 -2.43 -25.56 3.18
CA PRO A 358 -2.72 -25.16 1.81
C PRO A 358 -3.46 -23.81 1.75
N LEU A 359 -3.02 -22.94 0.84
CA LEU A 359 -3.53 -21.57 0.74
C LEU A 359 -4.12 -21.30 -0.65
N VAL A 360 -5.35 -20.81 -0.71
CA VAL A 360 -5.94 -20.21 -1.92
C VAL A 360 -5.97 -18.70 -1.76
N VAL A 361 -5.30 -18.00 -2.68
CA VAL A 361 -5.29 -16.53 -2.73
C VAL A 361 -6.05 -16.08 -3.97
N VAL A 362 -7.10 -15.28 -3.80
CA VAL A 362 -7.93 -14.80 -4.91
C VAL A 362 -7.80 -13.29 -5.06
N PHE A 363 -7.47 -12.83 -6.27
CA PHE A 363 -7.57 -11.43 -6.67
C PHE A 363 -8.51 -11.28 -7.87
N GLU A 364 -9.66 -10.66 -7.65
CA GLU A 364 -10.61 -10.35 -8.73
C GLU A 364 -10.36 -8.97 -9.37
N ASP A 365 -10.69 -8.88 -10.64
CA ASP A 365 -10.68 -7.69 -11.48
C ASP A 365 -9.31 -7.02 -11.59
N LEU A 366 -8.25 -7.77 -11.96
CA LEU A 366 -6.87 -7.25 -12.00
C LEU A 366 -6.70 -6.03 -12.93
N HIS A 367 -7.57 -5.86 -13.92
CA HIS A 367 -7.60 -4.67 -14.76
C HIS A 367 -7.78 -3.35 -13.98
N TRP A 368 -8.16 -3.38 -12.70
CA TRP A 368 -8.32 -2.21 -11.83
C TRP A 368 -7.25 -2.07 -10.72
N ILE A 369 -6.23 -2.92 -10.68
CA ILE A 369 -5.17 -2.81 -9.66
C ILE A 369 -4.21 -1.65 -9.93
N ASP A 370 -3.59 -1.16 -8.86
CA ASP A 370 -2.47 -0.23 -8.91
C ASP A 370 -1.14 -0.90 -9.27
N GLY A 371 -0.13 -0.10 -9.60
CA GLY A 371 1.18 -0.61 -10.02
C GLY A 371 1.95 -1.32 -8.90
N GLU A 372 1.70 -0.98 -7.63
CA GLU A 372 2.36 -1.62 -6.50
C GLU A 372 1.75 -2.98 -6.16
N THR A 373 0.42 -3.12 -6.25
CA THR A 373 -0.24 -4.44 -6.20
C THR A 373 0.24 -5.34 -7.33
N GLN A 374 0.42 -4.82 -8.56
CA GLN A 374 1.03 -5.60 -9.66
C GLN A 374 2.42 -6.11 -9.29
N ALA A 375 3.29 -5.23 -8.77
CA ALA A 375 4.65 -5.59 -8.40
C ALA A 375 4.70 -6.66 -7.29
N LEU A 376 3.75 -6.63 -6.35
CA LEU A 376 3.59 -7.69 -5.36
C LEU A 376 3.22 -9.03 -6.02
N LEU A 377 2.23 -9.03 -6.92
CA LEU A 377 1.80 -10.24 -7.61
C LEU A 377 2.93 -10.82 -8.45
N ASP A 378 3.69 -10.00 -9.18
CA ASP A 378 4.86 -10.43 -9.95
C ASP A 378 5.89 -11.14 -9.03
N SER A 379 6.24 -10.50 -7.90
CA SER A 379 7.18 -11.04 -6.91
C SER A 379 6.69 -12.33 -6.24
N LEU A 380 5.39 -12.43 -5.96
CA LEU A 380 4.77 -13.63 -5.41
C LEU A 380 4.83 -14.78 -6.42
N VAL A 381 4.42 -14.53 -7.67
CA VAL A 381 4.42 -15.53 -8.76
C VAL A 381 5.81 -16.12 -9.01
N ASP A 382 6.87 -15.31 -8.91
CA ASP A 382 8.24 -15.80 -9.05
C ASP A 382 8.65 -16.79 -7.95
N SER A 383 7.98 -16.77 -6.78
CA SER A 383 8.31 -17.60 -5.61
C SER A 383 7.35 -18.78 -5.39
N LEU A 384 6.35 -18.96 -6.27
CA LEU A 384 5.33 -20.03 -6.14
C LEU A 384 5.75 -21.48 -6.41
N PRO A 385 6.78 -21.83 -7.22
CA PRO A 385 6.96 -23.21 -7.69
C PRO A 385 7.00 -24.31 -6.61
N ALA A 386 7.46 -23.97 -5.39
CA ALA A 386 7.58 -24.89 -4.26
C ALA A 386 6.59 -24.62 -3.12
N ALA A 387 5.62 -23.72 -3.32
CA ALA A 387 4.65 -23.34 -2.30
C ALA A 387 3.36 -24.19 -2.40
N ARG A 388 2.71 -24.46 -1.26
CA ARG A 388 1.36 -25.08 -1.25
C ARG A 388 0.27 -24.03 -1.47
N LEU A 389 0.38 -23.28 -2.56
CA LEU A 389 -0.39 -22.06 -2.81
C LEU A 389 -1.01 -22.08 -4.22
N LEU A 390 -2.31 -21.84 -4.30
CA LEU A 390 -3.05 -21.60 -5.54
C LEU A 390 -3.42 -20.13 -5.64
N LEU A 391 -2.82 -19.41 -6.59
CA LEU A 391 -3.16 -18.01 -6.89
C LEU A 391 -4.20 -17.98 -8.02
N LEU A 392 -5.41 -17.53 -7.68
CA LEU A 392 -6.52 -17.34 -8.60
C LEU A 392 -6.67 -15.86 -8.94
N VAL A 393 -6.61 -15.54 -10.24
CA VAL A 393 -6.75 -14.17 -10.72
C VAL A 393 -7.72 -14.08 -11.89
N ASN A 394 -8.49 -13.02 -11.98
CA ASN A 394 -9.33 -12.78 -13.16
C ASN A 394 -9.19 -11.36 -13.71
N TYR A 395 -9.35 -11.21 -15.02
CA TYR A 395 -9.22 -9.91 -15.71
C TYR A 395 -9.87 -9.88 -17.10
N ARG A 396 -9.94 -8.67 -17.67
CA ARG A 396 -10.38 -8.43 -19.05
C ARG A 396 -9.20 -8.58 -20.02
N PRO A 397 -9.42 -8.94 -21.29
CA PRO A 397 -8.34 -9.17 -22.27
C PRO A 397 -7.36 -7.99 -22.46
N GLU A 398 -7.77 -6.77 -22.15
CA GLU A 398 -6.93 -5.56 -22.25
C GLU A 398 -5.80 -5.50 -21.20
N TYR A 399 -5.90 -6.28 -20.12
CA TYR A 399 -4.92 -6.28 -19.05
C TYR A 399 -3.71 -7.15 -19.42
N SER A 400 -2.51 -6.60 -19.19
CA SER A 400 -1.24 -7.24 -19.51
C SER A 400 -0.42 -7.53 -18.26
N HIS A 401 0.22 -8.69 -18.21
CA HIS A 401 1.16 -9.11 -17.17
C HIS A 401 2.30 -9.95 -17.80
N THR A 402 3.32 -10.31 -17.02
CA THR A 402 4.55 -10.97 -17.52
C THR A 402 4.61 -12.47 -17.26
N TRP A 403 3.58 -13.05 -16.64
CA TRP A 403 3.57 -14.46 -16.18
C TRP A 403 3.35 -15.52 -17.28
N GLY A 404 2.99 -15.11 -18.50
CA GLY A 404 2.57 -16.03 -19.57
C GLY A 404 3.59 -17.12 -19.94
N GLY A 405 4.87 -16.91 -19.67
CA GLY A 405 5.94 -17.88 -19.93
C GLY A 405 6.24 -18.88 -18.80
N LYS A 406 5.56 -18.79 -17.65
CA LYS A 406 5.84 -19.66 -16.48
C LYS A 406 5.17 -21.03 -16.64
N THR A 407 5.87 -22.12 -16.31
CA THR A 407 5.36 -23.51 -16.44
C THR A 407 4.19 -23.84 -15.50
N TYR A 408 4.06 -23.07 -14.42
CA TYR A 408 3.02 -23.19 -13.39
C TYR A 408 1.94 -22.08 -13.52
N TYR A 409 1.95 -21.34 -14.63
CA TYR A 409 0.90 -20.40 -15.01
C TYR A 409 -0.03 -21.04 -16.03
N ARG A 410 -1.35 -20.95 -15.81
CA ARG A 410 -2.38 -21.41 -16.73
C ARG A 410 -3.39 -20.31 -16.99
N GLN A 411 -3.60 -19.98 -18.26
CA GLN A 411 -4.63 -19.05 -18.69
C GLN A 411 -5.88 -19.82 -19.15
N LEU A 412 -7.02 -19.55 -18.53
CA LEU A 412 -8.33 -20.05 -18.91
C LEU A 412 -9.11 -18.93 -19.59
N ARG A 413 -9.23 -19.00 -20.92
CA ARG A 413 -10.08 -18.08 -21.67
C ARG A 413 -11.53 -18.56 -21.61
N ILE A 414 -12.41 -17.71 -21.09
CA ILE A 414 -13.84 -17.97 -20.98
C ILE A 414 -14.55 -17.16 -22.07
N ASP A 415 -14.98 -17.88 -23.11
CA ASP A 415 -15.82 -17.33 -24.18
C ASP A 415 -17.29 -17.35 -23.75
N PRO A 416 -18.25 -16.83 -24.53
CA PRO A 416 -19.69 -17.03 -24.26
C PRO A 416 -20.10 -18.51 -24.20
N LEU A 417 -21.33 -18.81 -23.75
CA LEU A 417 -21.76 -20.20 -23.61
C LEU A 417 -21.88 -20.90 -24.97
N PRO A 418 -21.49 -22.18 -25.08
CA PRO A 418 -21.85 -22.99 -26.25
C PRO A 418 -23.37 -23.01 -26.44
N PRO A 419 -23.89 -23.11 -27.68
CA PRO A 419 -25.33 -23.08 -27.96
C PRO A 419 -26.15 -24.04 -27.09
N GLU A 420 -25.66 -25.27 -26.92
CA GLU A 420 -26.33 -26.30 -26.09
C GLU A 420 -26.44 -25.90 -24.61
N SER A 421 -25.40 -25.25 -24.07
CA SER A 421 -25.38 -24.77 -22.68
C SER A 421 -26.19 -23.49 -22.52
N ALA A 422 -26.23 -22.62 -23.53
CA ALA A 422 -27.10 -21.45 -23.56
C ALA A 422 -28.58 -21.88 -23.56
N ASP A 423 -28.93 -22.92 -24.33
CA ASP A 423 -30.26 -23.51 -24.32
C ASP A 423 -30.60 -24.15 -22.97
N GLU A 424 -29.65 -24.82 -22.31
CA GLU A 424 -29.84 -25.36 -20.96
C GLU A 424 -30.10 -24.24 -19.94
N LEU A 425 -29.32 -23.15 -19.99
CA LEU A 425 -29.55 -21.96 -19.17
C LEU A 425 -30.93 -21.35 -19.44
N LEU A 426 -31.27 -21.17 -20.72
CA LEU A 426 -32.57 -20.63 -21.13
C LEU A 426 -33.73 -21.57 -20.78
N ALA A 427 -33.55 -22.89 -20.79
CA ALA A 427 -34.56 -23.83 -20.32
C ALA A 427 -34.81 -23.68 -18.81
N ALA A 428 -33.75 -23.46 -18.02
CA ALA A 428 -33.89 -23.18 -16.59
C ALA A 428 -34.53 -21.81 -16.31
N LEU A 429 -34.25 -20.79 -17.14
CA LEU A 429 -34.81 -19.44 -17.00
C LEU A 429 -36.25 -19.34 -17.50
N LEU A 430 -36.53 -19.86 -18.70
CA LEU A 430 -37.79 -19.71 -19.42
C LEU A 430 -38.77 -20.86 -19.21
N GLY A 431 -38.25 -22.09 -19.10
CA GLY A 431 -39.02 -23.33 -19.11
C GLY A 431 -38.77 -24.18 -20.36
N THR A 432 -39.34 -25.38 -20.35
CA THR A 432 -39.17 -26.40 -21.40
C THR A 432 -40.27 -26.41 -22.46
N ASP A 433 -41.22 -25.47 -22.40
CA ASP A 433 -42.30 -25.35 -23.38
C ASP A 433 -41.74 -25.14 -24.82
N ALA A 434 -42.20 -25.96 -25.76
CA ALA A 434 -41.79 -25.91 -27.15
C ALA A 434 -42.17 -24.59 -27.84
N ALA A 435 -43.24 -23.93 -27.38
CA ALA A 435 -43.67 -22.63 -27.91
C ALA A 435 -42.62 -21.51 -27.71
N LEU A 436 -41.66 -21.69 -26.79
CA LEU A 436 -40.59 -20.74 -26.51
C LEU A 436 -39.35 -20.95 -27.39
N GLY A 437 -39.31 -22.00 -28.23
CA GLY A 437 -38.16 -22.33 -29.08
C GLY A 437 -37.66 -21.16 -29.95
N PRO A 438 -38.53 -20.46 -30.70
CA PRO A 438 -38.12 -19.30 -31.50
C PRO A 438 -37.57 -18.14 -30.66
N LEU A 439 -38.10 -17.94 -29.44
CA LEU A 439 -37.56 -16.93 -28.52
C LEU A 439 -36.16 -17.32 -28.03
N LYS A 440 -35.93 -18.60 -27.70
CA LYS A 440 -34.61 -19.07 -27.27
C LYS A 440 -33.54 -18.83 -28.34
N GLN A 441 -33.85 -19.16 -29.60
CA GLN A 441 -32.97 -18.88 -30.74
C GLN A 441 -32.68 -17.39 -30.88
N LEU A 442 -33.72 -16.54 -30.86
CA LEU A 442 -33.55 -15.10 -30.96
C LEU A 442 -32.70 -14.53 -29.81
N LEU A 443 -32.87 -15.04 -28.60
CA LEU A 443 -32.06 -14.65 -27.44
C LEU A 443 -30.61 -15.08 -27.63
N VAL A 444 -30.33 -16.31 -28.04
CA VAL A 444 -28.96 -16.78 -28.30
C VAL A 444 -28.28 -15.95 -29.38
N GLU A 445 -28.95 -15.70 -30.51
CA GLU A 445 -28.42 -14.91 -31.62
C GLU A 445 -28.12 -13.46 -31.22
N ARG A 446 -29.03 -12.80 -30.48
CA ARG A 446 -28.86 -11.40 -30.09
C ARG A 446 -27.89 -11.19 -28.95
N THR A 447 -27.74 -12.20 -28.11
CA THR A 447 -26.89 -12.11 -26.92
C THR A 447 -25.50 -12.70 -27.11
N GLU A 448 -25.25 -13.30 -28.28
CA GLU A 448 -24.06 -14.09 -28.56
C GLU A 448 -23.80 -15.13 -27.45
N ALA A 449 -24.87 -15.67 -26.86
CA ALA A 449 -24.83 -16.61 -25.74
C ALA A 449 -24.09 -16.13 -24.47
N ASN A 450 -23.97 -14.82 -24.24
CA ASN A 450 -23.42 -14.31 -22.99
C ASN A 450 -24.40 -14.57 -21.81
N PRO A 451 -24.00 -15.30 -20.75
CA PRO A 451 -24.89 -15.68 -19.65
C PRO A 451 -25.61 -14.50 -18.98
N LEU A 452 -24.87 -13.43 -18.70
CA LEU A 452 -25.42 -12.21 -18.11
C LEU A 452 -26.45 -11.60 -19.07
N PHE A 453 -26.12 -11.52 -20.35
CA PHE A 453 -27.01 -10.94 -21.34
C PHE A 453 -28.29 -11.75 -21.52
N LEU A 454 -28.20 -13.07 -21.51
CA LEU A 454 -29.36 -13.97 -21.55
C LEU A 454 -30.27 -13.75 -20.35
N GLU A 455 -29.72 -13.74 -19.14
CA GLU A 455 -30.49 -13.52 -17.91
C GLU A 455 -31.20 -12.15 -17.92
N GLU A 456 -30.48 -11.10 -18.28
CA GLU A 456 -31.00 -9.73 -18.33
C GLU A 456 -32.04 -9.54 -19.45
N SER A 457 -31.88 -10.24 -20.58
CA SER A 457 -32.86 -10.23 -21.67
C SER A 457 -34.18 -10.90 -21.27
N VAL A 458 -34.11 -12.06 -20.61
CA VAL A 458 -35.31 -12.73 -20.08
C VAL A 458 -36.00 -11.84 -19.06
N ARG A 459 -35.25 -11.23 -18.14
CA ARG A 459 -35.82 -10.32 -17.13
C ARG A 459 -36.48 -9.10 -17.78
N ALA A 460 -35.83 -8.48 -18.76
CA ALA A 460 -36.39 -7.33 -19.48
C ALA A 460 -37.70 -7.68 -20.23
N LEU A 461 -37.82 -8.90 -20.74
CA LEU A 461 -39.04 -9.39 -21.40
C LEU A 461 -40.18 -9.63 -20.40
N VAL A 462 -39.88 -10.19 -19.22
CA VAL A 462 -40.83 -10.31 -18.11
C VAL A 462 -41.33 -8.93 -17.67
N GLU A 463 -40.43 -7.96 -17.53
CA GLU A 463 -40.79 -6.57 -17.17
C GLU A 463 -41.67 -5.87 -18.22
N THR A 464 -41.51 -6.17 -19.51
CA THR A 464 -42.44 -5.66 -20.55
C THR A 464 -43.79 -6.38 -20.59
N ALA A 465 -44.01 -7.36 -19.73
CA ALA A 465 -45.10 -8.32 -19.80
C ALA A 465 -45.18 -9.05 -21.15
N ALA A 466 -44.06 -9.16 -21.88
CA ALA A 466 -43.94 -10.01 -23.07
C ALA A 466 -43.82 -11.49 -22.68
N LEU A 467 -43.28 -11.76 -21.49
CA LEU A 467 -43.31 -13.03 -20.79
C LEU A 467 -44.12 -12.89 -19.50
N VAL A 468 -45.00 -13.84 -19.22
CA VAL A 468 -45.80 -13.89 -17.98
C VAL A 468 -45.75 -15.29 -17.39
N GLY A 469 -45.76 -15.42 -16.07
CA GLY A 469 -45.66 -16.69 -15.35
C GLY A 469 -44.56 -16.65 -14.29
N GLU A 470 -44.15 -17.82 -13.83
CA GLU A 470 -43.03 -17.99 -12.90
C GLU A 470 -41.76 -18.39 -13.63
N ARG A 471 -40.60 -18.18 -13.00
CA ARG A 471 -39.29 -18.56 -13.54
C ARG A 471 -39.27 -20.06 -13.87
N GLY A 472 -38.85 -20.42 -15.09
CA GLY A 472 -38.89 -21.80 -15.56
C GLY A 472 -40.25 -22.28 -16.08
N ALA A 473 -41.28 -21.42 -16.08
CA ALA A 473 -42.62 -21.72 -16.58
C ALA A 473 -43.28 -20.50 -17.27
N TYR A 474 -42.50 -19.70 -17.98
CA TYR A 474 -43.00 -18.50 -18.65
C TYR A 474 -43.79 -18.81 -19.92
N ARG A 475 -44.71 -17.90 -20.27
CA ARG A 475 -45.49 -17.94 -21.51
C ARG A 475 -45.37 -16.62 -22.26
N LEU A 476 -45.30 -16.71 -23.58
CA LEU A 476 -45.33 -15.54 -24.47
C LEU A 476 -46.74 -14.94 -24.53
N THR A 477 -46.83 -13.62 -24.41
CA THR A 477 -48.09 -12.88 -24.59
C THR A 477 -48.15 -12.17 -25.95
N ARG A 478 -47.03 -12.12 -26.68
CA ARG A 478 -46.88 -11.43 -27.98
C ARG A 478 -46.04 -12.28 -28.93
N PRO A 479 -46.21 -12.13 -30.26
CA PRO A 479 -45.37 -12.81 -31.25
C PRO A 479 -43.90 -12.43 -31.11
N VAL A 480 -43.00 -13.38 -31.38
CA VAL A 480 -41.54 -13.19 -31.26
C VAL A 480 -41.03 -12.10 -32.20
N GLU A 481 -41.64 -11.92 -33.38
CA GLU A 481 -41.23 -10.88 -34.34
C GLU A 481 -41.43 -9.45 -33.83
N ASN A 482 -42.32 -9.26 -32.85
CA ASN A 482 -42.64 -7.96 -32.26
C ASN A 482 -41.82 -7.65 -31.00
N LEU A 483 -40.92 -8.55 -30.59
CA LEU A 483 -40.08 -8.36 -29.40
C LEU A 483 -38.88 -7.48 -29.74
N LYS A 484 -38.77 -6.35 -29.02
CA LYS A 484 -37.59 -5.47 -29.11
C LYS A 484 -36.53 -5.94 -28.11
N ILE A 485 -35.58 -6.74 -28.60
CA ILE A 485 -34.38 -7.15 -27.84
C ILE A 485 -33.20 -6.30 -28.34
N PRO A 486 -32.67 -5.38 -27.51
CA PRO A 486 -31.50 -4.58 -27.83
C PRO A 486 -30.27 -5.44 -28.17
N ALA A 487 -29.36 -4.89 -28.98
CA ALA A 487 -28.18 -5.61 -29.47
C ALA A 487 -27.02 -5.69 -28.47
N THR A 488 -27.09 -5.00 -27.32
CA THR A 488 -26.03 -5.03 -26.30
C THR A 488 -26.60 -5.13 -24.89
N VAL A 489 -25.81 -5.72 -23.98
CA VAL A 489 -26.14 -5.80 -22.55
C VAL A 489 -26.32 -4.40 -21.97
N GLN A 490 -25.45 -3.43 -22.35
CA GLN A 490 -25.58 -2.07 -21.85
C GLN A 490 -26.92 -1.44 -22.24
N ALA A 491 -27.39 -1.67 -23.48
CA ALA A 491 -28.67 -1.15 -23.93
C ALA A 491 -29.86 -1.81 -23.22
N ILE A 492 -29.78 -3.10 -22.88
CA ILE A 492 -30.81 -3.76 -22.04
C ILE A 492 -30.81 -3.16 -20.64
N LEU A 493 -29.65 -3.08 -19.98
CA LEU A 493 -29.55 -2.52 -18.63
C LEU A 493 -30.03 -1.06 -18.60
N ALA A 494 -29.66 -0.24 -19.59
CA ALA A 494 -30.15 1.13 -19.72
C ALA A 494 -31.69 1.17 -19.87
N ALA A 495 -32.25 0.33 -20.74
CA ALA A 495 -33.70 0.25 -20.93
C ALA A 495 -34.44 -0.23 -19.67
N ARG A 496 -33.86 -1.14 -18.89
CA ARG A 496 -34.42 -1.57 -17.60
C ARG A 496 -34.37 -0.42 -16.58
N ILE A 497 -33.26 0.31 -16.50
CA ILE A 497 -33.12 1.49 -15.64
C ILE A 497 -34.12 2.59 -16.03
N ASP A 498 -34.35 2.81 -17.33
CA ASP A 498 -35.30 3.82 -17.82
C ASP A 498 -36.77 3.53 -17.48
N ARG A 499 -37.10 2.28 -17.17
CA ARG A 499 -38.46 1.86 -16.77
C ARG A 499 -38.71 1.98 -15.26
N LEU A 500 -37.67 2.14 -14.47
CA LEU A 500 -37.82 2.39 -13.04
C LEU A 500 -38.63 3.68 -12.83
N ALA A 501 -39.41 3.71 -11.76
CA ALA A 501 -39.97 4.96 -11.24
C ALA A 501 -38.84 6.00 -11.07
N LEU A 502 -39.18 7.28 -11.23
CA LEU A 502 -38.19 8.36 -11.24
C LEU A 502 -37.38 8.38 -9.94
N GLU A 503 -38.01 8.07 -8.83
CA GLU A 503 -37.47 7.99 -7.47
C GLU A 503 -36.47 6.82 -7.36
N ALA A 504 -36.88 5.60 -7.72
CA ALA A 504 -36.01 4.41 -7.78
C ALA A 504 -34.80 4.63 -8.69
N LYS A 505 -35.01 5.21 -9.88
CA LYS A 505 -33.95 5.51 -10.84
C LYS A 505 -32.94 6.49 -10.25
N ARG A 506 -33.40 7.58 -9.63
CA ARG A 506 -32.54 8.57 -8.97
C ARG A 506 -31.73 7.94 -7.84
N LEU A 507 -32.34 7.07 -7.04
CA LEU A 507 -31.67 6.39 -5.94
C LEU A 507 -30.59 5.42 -6.45
N LEU A 508 -30.90 4.62 -7.48
CA LEU A 508 -29.94 3.71 -8.13
C LEU A 508 -28.75 4.48 -8.71
N GLN A 509 -29.00 5.62 -9.35
CA GLN A 509 -27.94 6.47 -9.89
C GLN A 509 -27.10 7.12 -8.78
N ALA A 510 -27.71 7.55 -7.66
CA ALA A 510 -26.97 8.06 -6.50
C ALA A 510 -26.07 6.98 -5.89
N ALA A 511 -26.60 5.76 -5.73
CA ALA A 511 -25.84 4.58 -5.31
C ALA A 511 -24.67 4.30 -6.27
N ALA A 512 -24.85 4.49 -7.58
CA ALA A 512 -23.79 4.27 -8.56
C ALA A 512 -22.63 5.28 -8.43
N VAL A 513 -22.89 6.52 -7.98
CA VAL A 513 -21.82 7.49 -7.69
C VAL A 513 -21.04 7.11 -6.43
N ILE A 514 -21.67 6.46 -5.44
CA ILE A 514 -20.99 5.98 -4.23
C ILE A 514 -19.94 4.91 -4.56
N GLY A 515 -20.30 3.94 -5.41
CA GLY A 515 -19.44 2.83 -5.81
C GLY A 515 -20.21 1.52 -6.03
N LYS A 516 -19.47 0.42 -6.23
CA LYS A 516 -20.03 -0.93 -6.31
C LYS A 516 -20.69 -1.35 -4.99
N ASP A 517 -20.01 -1.08 -3.89
CA ASP A 517 -20.51 -1.29 -2.54
C ASP A 517 -21.01 0.04 -1.95
N VAL A 518 -22.21 0.00 -1.41
CA VAL A 518 -23.05 1.15 -1.10
C VAL A 518 -23.46 1.07 0.37
N PRO A 519 -22.69 1.68 1.28
CA PRO A 519 -23.05 1.75 2.69
C PRO A 519 -24.36 2.55 2.86
N MET A 520 -25.33 1.97 3.57
CA MET A 520 -26.63 2.60 3.81
C MET A 520 -26.52 4.00 4.45
N PRO A 521 -25.65 4.24 5.47
CA PRO A 521 -25.51 5.57 6.07
C PRO A 521 -25.10 6.64 5.04
N LEU A 522 -24.22 6.27 4.10
CA LEU A 522 -23.76 7.19 3.07
C LEU A 522 -24.84 7.42 2.01
N LEU A 523 -25.58 6.37 1.62
CA LEU A 523 -26.71 6.49 0.70
C LEU A 523 -27.80 7.40 1.26
N LEU A 524 -28.17 7.23 2.53
CA LEU A 524 -29.15 8.08 3.21
C LEU A 524 -28.71 9.55 3.26
N ALA A 525 -27.43 9.81 3.53
CA ALA A 525 -26.91 11.18 3.58
C ALA A 525 -26.96 11.89 2.21
N ILE A 526 -26.90 11.15 1.10
CA ILE A 526 -26.93 11.72 -0.26
C ILE A 526 -28.27 11.55 -0.99
N ALA A 527 -29.18 10.75 -0.44
CA ALA A 527 -30.56 10.68 -0.91
C ALA A 527 -31.28 11.91 -0.36
N ASP A 528 -31.73 12.82 -1.23
CA ASP A 528 -32.56 13.99 -0.85
C ASP A 528 -33.99 13.52 -0.48
N THR A 529 -34.12 12.52 0.38
CA THR A 529 -35.37 11.76 0.57
C THR A 529 -35.38 11.15 1.98
N PRO A 530 -36.50 11.18 2.72
CA PRO A 530 -36.59 10.57 4.04
C PRO A 530 -36.24 9.07 4.03
N GLU A 531 -35.65 8.59 5.12
CA GLU A 531 -35.22 7.19 5.26
C GLU A 531 -36.31 6.15 4.93
N PRO A 532 -37.58 6.29 5.37
CA PRO A 532 -38.63 5.32 5.04
C PRO A 532 -38.87 5.18 3.53
N GLU A 533 -38.81 6.28 2.78
CA GLU A 533 -38.97 6.29 1.33
C GLU A 533 -37.76 5.65 0.64
N VAL A 534 -36.55 5.95 1.11
CA VAL A 534 -35.32 5.30 0.59
C VAL A 534 -35.38 3.79 0.78
N ARG A 535 -35.86 3.30 1.93
CA ARG A 535 -36.03 1.86 2.20
C ARG A 535 -37.09 1.21 1.29
N ALA A 536 -38.20 1.91 1.04
CA ALA A 536 -39.21 1.45 0.10
C ALA A 536 -38.63 1.32 -1.33
N GLU A 537 -37.88 2.32 -1.79
CA GLU A 537 -37.25 2.26 -3.11
C GLU A 537 -36.12 1.23 -3.19
N LEU A 538 -35.36 1.00 -2.12
CA LEU A 538 -34.39 -0.10 -2.06
C LEU A 538 -35.09 -1.47 -2.19
N THR A 539 -36.25 -1.62 -1.57
CA THR A 539 -37.08 -2.83 -1.73
C THR A 539 -37.50 -3.01 -3.19
N HIS A 540 -37.91 -1.94 -3.88
CA HIS A 540 -38.20 -1.98 -5.32
C HIS A 540 -36.95 -2.33 -6.15
N LEU A 541 -35.80 -1.73 -5.86
CA LEU A 541 -34.54 -1.99 -6.57
C LEU A 541 -34.03 -3.42 -6.33
N GLN A 542 -34.29 -4.00 -5.17
CA GLN A 542 -34.00 -5.41 -4.86
C GLN A 542 -34.95 -6.35 -5.58
N ALA A 543 -36.25 -6.05 -5.60
CA ALA A 543 -37.25 -6.82 -6.34
C ALA A 543 -36.97 -6.77 -7.86
N ALA A 544 -36.48 -5.63 -8.35
CA ALA A 544 -36.00 -5.45 -9.71
C ALA A 544 -34.56 -5.96 -9.92
N GLU A 545 -33.95 -6.61 -8.94
CA GLU A 545 -32.64 -7.27 -9.05
C GLU A 545 -31.48 -6.35 -9.47
N PHE A 546 -31.53 -5.05 -9.11
CA PHE A 546 -30.45 -4.09 -9.34
C PHE A 546 -29.43 -4.07 -8.19
N LEU A 547 -29.93 -4.07 -6.95
CA LEU A 547 -29.14 -3.97 -5.72
C LEU A 547 -29.43 -5.13 -4.77
N TYR A 548 -28.43 -5.51 -3.98
CA TYR A 548 -28.53 -6.58 -2.98
C TYR A 548 -27.77 -6.19 -1.69
N GLU A 549 -28.41 -6.31 -0.52
CA GLU A 549 -27.80 -6.14 0.80
C GLU A 549 -26.66 -7.15 1.03
N THR A 550 -25.42 -6.73 0.88
CA THR A 550 -24.25 -7.59 0.97
C THR A 550 -23.83 -7.87 2.40
N ARG A 551 -23.96 -6.88 3.28
CA ARG A 551 -23.53 -7.00 4.66
C ARG A 551 -24.60 -6.40 5.55
N LEU A 552 -24.98 -7.15 6.59
CA LEU A 552 -25.95 -6.70 7.58
C LEU A 552 -25.23 -6.08 8.80
N SER A 553 -24.04 -6.57 9.17
CA SER A 553 -23.28 -6.12 10.36
C SER A 553 -21.82 -5.74 10.01
N PRO A 554 -21.23 -4.66 10.59
CA PRO A 554 -21.80 -3.77 11.62
C PRO A 554 -22.75 -2.69 11.07
N ASP A 555 -22.72 -2.45 9.76
CA ASP A 555 -23.53 -1.49 9.03
C ASP A 555 -24.16 -2.17 7.80
N LEU A 556 -25.42 -1.84 7.51
CA LEU A 556 -26.13 -2.31 6.34
C LEU A 556 -25.46 -1.76 5.07
N GLU A 557 -25.09 -2.65 4.15
CA GLU A 557 -24.40 -2.32 2.91
C GLU A 557 -25.08 -3.03 1.74
N TYR A 558 -25.32 -2.30 0.65
CA TYR A 558 -25.86 -2.83 -0.60
C TYR A 558 -24.73 -2.97 -1.62
N THR A 559 -24.87 -3.89 -2.58
CA THR A 559 -23.96 -3.98 -3.73
C THR A 559 -24.77 -4.09 -5.01
N PHE A 560 -24.20 -3.64 -6.12
CA PHE A 560 -24.76 -3.88 -7.44
C PHE A 560 -24.63 -5.35 -7.81
N LYS A 561 -25.72 -5.94 -8.33
CA LYS A 561 -25.72 -7.34 -8.79
C LYS A 561 -24.56 -7.65 -9.74
N HIS A 562 -24.31 -6.71 -10.64
CA HIS A 562 -23.31 -6.81 -11.68
C HIS A 562 -22.54 -5.49 -11.78
N ALA A 563 -21.22 -5.58 -11.96
CA ALA A 563 -20.37 -4.41 -12.19
C ALA A 563 -20.84 -3.60 -13.41
N LEU A 564 -21.37 -4.27 -14.45
CA LEU A 564 -21.90 -3.60 -15.63
C LEU A 564 -23.17 -2.78 -15.32
N THR A 565 -24.02 -3.24 -14.40
CA THR A 565 -25.19 -2.46 -13.94
C THR A 565 -24.77 -1.17 -13.26
N HIS A 566 -23.73 -1.24 -12.42
CA HIS A 566 -23.10 -0.05 -11.82
C HIS A 566 -22.57 0.91 -12.88
N GLU A 567 -21.80 0.40 -13.85
CA GLU A 567 -21.23 1.21 -14.94
C GLU A 567 -22.32 1.93 -15.76
N VAL A 568 -23.38 1.23 -16.16
CA VAL A 568 -24.48 1.81 -16.96
C VAL A 568 -25.26 2.84 -16.15
N ALA A 569 -25.55 2.57 -14.87
CA ALA A 569 -26.24 3.52 -14.00
C ALA A 569 -25.41 4.81 -13.78
N TYR A 570 -24.09 4.69 -13.59
CA TYR A 570 -23.19 5.82 -13.43
C TYR A 570 -23.01 6.63 -14.71
N GLN A 571 -22.79 5.97 -15.85
CA GLN A 571 -22.61 6.62 -17.16
C GLN A 571 -23.90 7.27 -17.69
N GLY A 572 -25.06 6.78 -17.26
CA GLY A 572 -26.36 7.39 -17.61
C GLY A 572 -26.63 8.74 -16.92
N LEU A 573 -25.77 9.20 -16.02
CA LEU A 573 -25.90 10.51 -15.38
C LEU A 573 -25.28 11.63 -16.22
N LEU A 574 -25.95 12.78 -16.26
CA LEU A 574 -25.35 14.02 -16.78
C LEU A 574 -24.17 14.46 -15.90
N HIS A 575 -23.17 15.07 -16.52
CA HIS A 575 -21.94 15.51 -15.87
C HIS A 575 -22.20 16.42 -14.65
N ASP A 576 -23.14 17.38 -14.75
CA ASP A 576 -23.46 18.27 -13.63
C ASP A 576 -24.08 17.54 -12.44
N ARG A 577 -24.88 16.50 -12.70
CA ARG A 577 -25.47 15.67 -11.63
C ARG A 577 -24.42 14.77 -10.99
N GLN A 578 -23.50 14.21 -11.78
CA GLN A 578 -22.35 13.46 -11.23
C GLN A 578 -21.54 14.35 -10.30
N ARG A 579 -21.19 15.56 -10.77
CA ARG A 579 -20.44 16.54 -9.98
C ARG A 579 -21.14 16.88 -8.66
N ALA A 580 -22.45 17.17 -8.70
CA ALA A 580 -23.21 17.47 -7.49
C ALA A 580 -23.24 16.29 -6.50
N LEU A 581 -23.44 15.07 -6.98
CA LEU A 581 -23.44 13.88 -6.12
C LEU A 581 -22.06 13.60 -5.52
N HIS A 582 -20.99 13.72 -6.31
CA HIS A 582 -19.62 13.59 -5.80
C HIS A 582 -19.33 14.61 -4.69
N ALA A 583 -19.73 15.87 -4.86
CA ALA A 583 -19.56 16.89 -3.83
C ALA A 583 -20.28 16.53 -2.52
N ARG A 584 -21.54 16.10 -2.61
CA ARG A 584 -22.34 15.66 -1.46
C ARG A 584 -21.77 14.43 -0.77
N ILE A 585 -21.22 13.48 -1.53
CA ILE A 585 -20.55 12.30 -0.95
C ILE A 585 -19.34 12.72 -0.12
N THR A 586 -18.55 13.69 -0.58
CA THR A 586 -17.42 14.23 0.19
C THR A 586 -17.88 14.78 1.53
N GLU A 587 -18.93 15.63 1.53
CA GLU A 587 -19.50 16.20 2.75
C GLU A 587 -20.09 15.14 3.69
N ALA A 588 -20.79 14.15 3.13
CA ALA A 588 -21.37 13.06 3.91
C ALA A 588 -20.29 12.18 4.57
N ILE A 589 -19.19 11.88 3.88
CA ILE A 589 -18.08 11.11 4.46
C ILE A 589 -17.44 11.87 5.63
N GLU A 590 -17.22 13.18 5.49
CA GLU A 590 -16.67 14.03 6.56
C GLU A 590 -17.57 14.05 7.81
N GLN A 591 -18.90 14.09 7.62
CA GLN A 591 -19.87 14.15 8.71
C GLN A 591 -20.11 12.81 9.41
N LEU A 592 -20.15 11.71 8.64
CA LEU A 592 -20.50 10.39 9.17
C LEU A 592 -19.37 9.72 9.95
N ALA A 593 -18.11 10.09 9.67
CA ALA A 593 -16.95 9.56 10.38
C ALA A 593 -15.82 10.60 10.54
N PRO A 594 -16.04 11.69 11.30
CA PRO A 594 -15.06 12.77 11.47
C PRO A 594 -13.71 12.25 11.98
N GLU A 595 -13.73 11.30 12.91
CA GLU A 595 -12.54 10.68 13.49
C GLU A 595 -11.81 9.70 12.55
N ARG A 596 -12.40 9.38 11.38
CA ARG A 596 -11.84 8.43 10.40
C ARG A 596 -11.62 9.02 9.00
N VAL A 597 -11.70 10.34 8.87
CA VAL A 597 -11.34 11.07 7.64
C VAL A 597 -9.95 10.68 7.14
N ALA A 598 -9.02 10.46 8.08
CA ALA A 598 -7.66 10.02 7.77
C ALA A 598 -7.59 8.65 7.10
N GLU A 599 -8.53 7.73 7.34
CA GLU A 599 -8.56 6.41 6.69
C GLU A 599 -9.18 6.46 5.30
N GLN A 600 -10.02 7.46 5.03
CA GLN A 600 -10.78 7.59 3.77
C GLN A 600 -10.22 8.68 2.83
N THR A 601 -8.99 9.16 3.08
CA THR A 601 -8.40 10.29 2.34
C THR A 601 -8.43 10.09 0.84
N GLU A 602 -8.05 8.92 0.33
CA GLU A 602 -8.00 8.65 -1.11
C GLU A 602 -9.41 8.67 -1.74
N ARG A 603 -10.41 8.18 -1.01
CA ARG A 603 -11.82 8.24 -1.42
C ARG A 603 -12.33 9.68 -1.41
N LEU A 604 -12.04 10.43 -0.36
CA LEU A 604 -12.36 11.85 -0.25
C LEU A 604 -11.70 12.67 -1.37
N ALA A 605 -10.44 12.40 -1.68
CA ALA A 605 -9.71 13.03 -2.79
C ALA A 605 -10.40 12.76 -4.14
N HIS A 606 -10.81 11.51 -4.39
CA HIS A 606 -11.53 11.13 -5.61
C HIS A 606 -12.87 11.89 -5.75
N HIS A 607 -13.72 11.85 -4.72
CA HIS A 607 -15.03 12.52 -4.78
C HIS A 607 -14.89 14.05 -4.76
N ALA A 608 -13.96 14.63 -4.01
CA ALA A 608 -13.73 16.08 -4.01
C ALA A 608 -13.27 16.58 -5.39
N LEU A 609 -12.35 15.86 -6.04
CA LEU A 609 -11.87 16.20 -7.38
C LEU A 609 -13.00 16.11 -8.42
N ARG A 610 -13.76 15.02 -8.43
CA ARG A 610 -14.90 14.82 -9.35
C ARG A 610 -16.07 15.76 -9.06
N GLY A 611 -16.24 16.17 -7.80
CA GLY A 611 -17.24 17.14 -7.35
C GLY A 611 -16.87 18.59 -7.67
N GLY A 612 -15.63 18.85 -8.10
CA GLY A 612 -15.13 20.22 -8.31
C GLY A 612 -15.03 21.01 -7.00
N LEU A 613 -14.87 20.34 -5.86
CA LEU A 613 -14.59 20.94 -4.56
C LEU A 613 -13.09 21.21 -4.46
N TRP A 614 -12.58 22.18 -5.23
CA TRP A 614 -11.15 22.36 -5.49
C TRP A 614 -10.29 22.51 -4.23
N GLU A 615 -10.73 23.29 -3.24
CA GLU A 615 -9.99 23.47 -1.98
C GLU A 615 -9.82 22.14 -1.23
N LYS A 616 -10.92 21.41 -1.04
CA LYS A 616 -10.92 20.08 -0.41
C LYS A 616 -10.14 19.06 -1.24
N ALA A 617 -10.26 19.12 -2.57
CA ALA A 617 -9.53 18.24 -3.48
C ALA A 617 -8.02 18.42 -3.32
N VAL A 618 -7.51 19.66 -3.28
CA VAL A 618 -6.10 19.94 -3.04
C VAL A 618 -5.65 19.37 -1.70
N ALA A 619 -6.41 19.61 -0.63
CA ALA A 619 -6.07 19.12 0.71
C ALA A 619 -5.99 17.58 0.76
N TYR A 620 -7.01 16.88 0.27
CA TYR A 620 -7.07 15.42 0.30
C TYR A 620 -6.10 14.76 -0.69
N LEU A 621 -5.88 15.33 -1.88
CA LEU A 621 -4.89 14.82 -2.83
C LEU A 621 -3.47 14.95 -2.27
N ARG A 622 -3.15 16.09 -1.64
CA ARG A 622 -1.84 16.26 -0.98
C ARG A 622 -1.66 15.25 0.16
N GLN A 623 -2.67 15.08 1.02
CA GLN A 623 -2.61 14.09 2.10
C GLN A 623 -2.50 12.65 1.58
N ALA A 624 -3.23 12.30 0.51
CA ALA A 624 -3.11 11.00 -0.16
C ALA A 624 -1.70 10.78 -0.72
N GLY A 625 -1.12 11.80 -1.35
CA GLY A 625 0.26 11.76 -1.84
C GLY A 625 1.29 11.53 -0.72
N LEU A 626 1.18 12.26 0.38
CA LEU A 626 2.07 12.09 1.54
C LEU A 626 1.91 10.71 2.19
N ARG A 627 0.69 10.18 2.32
CA ARG A 627 0.45 8.80 2.81
C ARG A 627 1.04 7.75 1.88
N ALA A 628 0.89 7.92 0.57
CA ALA A 628 1.50 7.04 -0.42
C ALA A 628 3.04 7.03 -0.31
N MET A 629 3.68 8.18 -0.06
CA MET A 629 5.13 8.23 0.22
C MET A 629 5.52 7.46 1.48
N VAL A 630 4.73 7.53 2.55
CA VAL A 630 4.98 6.76 3.79
C VAL A 630 4.91 5.26 3.52
N ARG A 631 3.97 4.81 2.69
CA ARG A 631 3.87 3.41 2.20
C ARG A 631 4.89 3.07 1.10
N ALA A 632 5.79 4.00 0.78
CA ALA A 632 6.79 3.89 -0.28
C ALA A 632 6.23 3.68 -1.71
N ALA A 633 4.95 4.00 -1.93
CA ALA A 633 4.27 4.02 -3.22
C ALA A 633 4.50 5.38 -3.92
N ASN A 634 5.76 5.63 -4.31
CA ASN A 634 6.19 6.96 -4.77
C ASN A 634 5.62 7.35 -6.15
N ARG A 635 5.23 6.38 -7.00
CA ARG A 635 4.56 6.67 -8.29
C ARG A 635 3.14 7.20 -8.07
N GLU A 636 2.39 6.54 -7.20
CA GLU A 636 1.06 6.94 -6.80
C GLU A 636 1.10 8.27 -6.03
N ALA A 637 2.11 8.47 -5.19
CA ALA A 637 2.34 9.75 -4.54
C ALA A 637 2.53 10.90 -5.54
N SER A 638 3.40 10.69 -6.55
CA SER A 638 3.58 11.61 -7.67
C SER A 638 2.25 11.91 -8.37
N ALA A 639 1.46 10.88 -8.71
CA ALA A 639 0.20 11.06 -9.41
C ALA A 639 -0.82 11.90 -8.61
N HIS A 640 -0.96 11.63 -7.30
CA HIS A 640 -1.85 12.41 -6.43
C HIS A 640 -1.41 13.88 -6.31
N LEU A 641 -0.12 14.13 -6.15
CA LEU A 641 0.41 15.48 -6.02
C LEU A 641 0.31 16.27 -7.33
N GLU A 642 0.46 15.62 -8.50
CA GLU A 642 0.20 16.24 -9.80
C GLU A 642 -1.28 16.59 -10.00
N LEU A 643 -2.19 15.71 -9.56
CA LEU A 643 -3.62 16.03 -9.53
C LEU A 643 -3.90 17.20 -8.57
N ALA A 644 -3.20 17.30 -7.44
CA ALA A 644 -3.31 18.42 -6.52
C ALA A 644 -2.86 19.74 -7.18
N LEU A 645 -1.75 19.74 -7.94
CA LEU A 645 -1.33 20.89 -8.77
C LEU A 645 -2.37 21.22 -9.86
N GLY A 646 -3.03 20.21 -10.42
CA GLY A 646 -4.15 20.41 -11.35
C GLY A 646 -5.34 21.11 -10.71
N ALA A 647 -5.69 20.71 -9.49
CA ALA A 647 -6.81 21.26 -8.73
C ALA A 647 -6.50 22.67 -8.20
N ILE A 648 -5.29 22.93 -7.70
CA ILE A 648 -4.93 24.24 -7.11
C ILE A 648 -4.93 25.36 -8.17
N ARG A 649 -4.59 25.04 -9.43
CA ARG A 649 -4.71 25.98 -10.57
C ARG A 649 -6.15 26.46 -10.84
N ARG A 650 -7.16 25.81 -10.28
CA ARG A 650 -8.57 26.22 -10.38
C ARG A 650 -8.99 27.19 -9.27
N LEU A 651 -8.15 27.38 -8.26
CA LEU A 651 -8.40 28.32 -7.16
C LEU A 651 -7.86 29.72 -7.51
N PRO A 652 -8.39 30.79 -6.86
CA PRO A 652 -7.83 32.13 -6.99
C PRO A 652 -6.36 32.16 -6.57
N GLU A 653 -5.52 32.83 -7.34
CA GLU A 653 -4.10 32.98 -7.02
C GLU A 653 -3.92 34.03 -5.90
N ILE A 654 -3.99 33.55 -4.67
CA ILE A 654 -3.70 34.31 -3.45
C ILE A 654 -2.44 33.78 -2.76
N ARG A 655 -1.93 34.53 -1.78
CA ARG A 655 -0.74 34.18 -1.02
C ARG A 655 -0.78 32.74 -0.50
N GLU A 656 -1.85 32.35 0.19
CA GLU A 656 -2.01 31.01 0.78
C GLU A 656 -1.98 29.90 -0.28
N THR A 657 -2.67 30.07 -1.41
CA THR A 657 -2.65 29.08 -2.50
C THR A 657 -1.30 29.00 -3.21
N THR A 658 -0.56 30.11 -3.28
CA THR A 658 0.80 30.14 -3.86
C THR A 658 1.77 29.40 -2.94
N GLU A 659 1.69 29.66 -1.64
CA GLU A 659 2.45 28.96 -0.60
C GLU A 659 2.22 27.45 -0.65
N LEU A 660 0.96 27.02 -0.76
CA LEU A 660 0.61 25.62 -0.87
C LEU A 660 1.07 25.00 -2.21
N THR A 661 1.04 25.75 -3.30
CA THR A 661 1.57 25.30 -4.61
C THR A 661 3.06 24.99 -4.50
N ILE A 662 3.84 25.88 -3.84
CA ILE A 662 5.26 25.66 -3.58
C ILE A 662 5.47 24.39 -2.73
N ASP A 663 4.67 24.23 -1.66
CA ASP A 663 4.79 23.06 -0.78
C ASP A 663 4.48 21.75 -1.52
N ILE A 664 3.50 21.73 -2.42
CA ILE A 664 3.18 20.56 -3.25
C ILE A 664 4.33 20.23 -4.21
N HIS A 665 4.99 21.24 -4.80
CA HIS A 665 6.20 21.00 -5.61
C HIS A 665 7.36 20.41 -4.79
N ILE A 666 7.54 20.86 -3.54
CA ILE A 666 8.53 20.28 -2.62
C ILE A 666 8.17 18.83 -2.27
N ASP A 667 6.89 18.52 -2.05
CA ASP A 667 6.43 17.16 -1.79
C ASP A 667 6.65 16.25 -3.01
N LEU A 668 6.37 16.74 -4.22
CA LEU A 668 6.66 16.04 -5.49
C LEU A 668 8.13 15.72 -5.64
N ARG A 669 9.01 16.69 -5.33
CA ARG A 669 10.46 16.49 -5.34
C ARG A 669 10.86 15.28 -4.51
N ASN A 670 10.30 15.13 -3.31
CA ASN A 670 10.63 14.03 -2.42
C ASN A 670 10.19 12.67 -3.00
N ALA A 671 9.01 12.59 -3.62
CA ALA A 671 8.56 11.39 -4.32
C ALA A 671 9.43 11.06 -5.55
N LEU A 672 9.81 12.08 -6.33
CA LEU A 672 10.62 11.92 -7.55
C LEU A 672 12.08 11.56 -7.24
N LEU A 673 12.64 12.06 -6.13
CA LEU A 673 13.95 11.66 -5.63
C LEU A 673 13.98 10.15 -5.38
N ALA A 674 12.94 9.59 -4.77
CA ALA A 674 12.81 8.15 -4.55
C ALA A 674 12.67 7.35 -5.85
N LEU A 675 12.04 7.92 -6.89
CA LEU A 675 11.92 7.31 -8.22
C LEU A 675 13.19 7.46 -9.08
N GLY A 676 14.14 8.31 -8.67
CA GLY A 676 15.32 8.65 -9.46
C GLY A 676 15.02 9.51 -10.70
N ASP A 677 13.82 10.08 -10.80
CA ASP A 677 13.36 10.89 -11.95
C ASP A 677 13.87 12.33 -11.82
N ARG A 678 15.13 12.53 -12.18
CA ARG A 678 15.85 13.80 -11.98
C ARG A 678 15.33 14.94 -12.85
N ALA A 679 14.85 14.62 -14.06
CA ALA A 679 14.35 15.64 -14.99
C ALA A 679 13.09 16.30 -14.42
N ARG A 680 12.07 15.51 -14.08
CA ARG A 680 10.84 16.05 -13.47
C ARG A 680 11.11 16.67 -12.10
N MET A 681 12.07 16.12 -11.35
CA MET A 681 12.50 16.72 -10.08
C MET A 681 13.07 18.14 -10.27
N ALA A 682 13.86 18.36 -11.33
CA ALA A 682 14.40 19.67 -11.68
C ALA A 682 13.30 20.66 -12.06
N ASP A 683 12.35 20.24 -12.91
CA ASP A 683 11.24 21.08 -13.36
C ASP A 683 10.41 21.58 -12.16
N HIS A 684 10.04 20.70 -11.25
CA HIS A 684 9.25 21.08 -10.08
C HIS A 684 10.02 21.95 -9.07
N LEU A 685 11.32 21.72 -8.89
CA LEU A 685 12.13 22.59 -8.04
C LEU A 685 12.29 23.99 -8.65
N HIS A 686 12.40 24.10 -9.97
CA HIS A 686 12.47 25.38 -10.66
C HIS A 686 11.16 26.16 -10.53
N GLU A 687 10.01 25.50 -10.76
CA GLU A 687 8.69 26.11 -10.55
C GLU A 687 8.51 26.59 -9.09
N ALA A 688 8.91 25.78 -8.11
CA ALA A 688 8.88 26.16 -6.70
C ALA A 688 9.75 27.40 -6.42
N GLU A 689 10.95 27.47 -7.00
CA GLU A 689 11.87 28.59 -6.86
C GLU A 689 11.27 29.89 -7.39
N VAL A 690 10.73 29.86 -8.62
CA VAL A 690 10.09 31.01 -9.28
C VAL A 690 8.94 31.54 -8.43
N LEU A 691 8.09 30.64 -7.94
CA LEU A 691 6.95 30.99 -7.09
C LEU A 691 7.41 31.57 -5.75
N ALA A 692 8.41 30.97 -5.09
CA ALA A 692 8.94 31.44 -3.81
C ALA A 692 9.60 32.83 -3.92
N ARG A 693 10.37 33.08 -4.99
CA ARG A 693 10.96 34.40 -5.27
C ARG A 693 9.88 35.45 -5.50
N ARG A 694 8.87 35.14 -6.33
CA ARG A 694 7.75 36.05 -6.62
C ARG A 694 6.93 36.38 -5.37
N LEU A 695 6.76 35.41 -4.46
CA LEU A 695 6.06 35.59 -3.19
C LEU A 695 6.88 36.40 -2.16
N GLY A 696 8.21 36.43 -2.31
CA GLY A 696 9.11 37.00 -1.31
C GLY A 696 9.16 36.19 -0.02
N ASP A 697 9.10 34.86 -0.10
CA ASP A 697 9.18 33.96 1.06
C ASP A 697 10.61 33.39 1.21
N PRO A 698 11.47 34.02 2.04
CA PRO A 698 12.84 33.56 2.22
C PRO A 698 12.91 32.18 2.88
N HIS A 699 11.92 31.76 3.67
CA HIS A 699 11.96 30.47 4.35
C HIS A 699 11.81 29.31 3.35
N ARG A 700 10.81 29.40 2.45
CA ARG A 700 10.64 28.41 1.38
C ARG A 700 11.78 28.46 0.38
N LEU A 701 12.23 29.67 -0.01
CA LEU A 701 13.35 29.83 -0.93
C LEU A 701 14.64 29.21 -0.40
N GLY A 702 14.95 29.39 0.88
CA GLY A 702 16.13 28.78 1.51
C GLY A 702 16.08 27.24 1.49
N ARG A 703 14.91 26.65 1.77
CA ARG A 703 14.72 25.19 1.67
C ARG A 703 14.88 24.69 0.22
N ILE A 704 14.24 25.36 -0.74
CA ILE A 704 14.34 25.01 -2.18
C ILE A 704 15.80 25.10 -2.63
N ALA A 705 16.52 26.15 -2.26
CA ALA A 705 17.94 26.31 -2.57
C ALA A 705 18.77 25.11 -2.07
N THR A 706 18.54 24.62 -0.83
CA THR A 706 19.25 23.41 -0.36
C THR A 706 18.98 22.16 -1.20
N PHE A 707 17.77 22.03 -1.76
CA PHE A 707 17.40 20.92 -2.63
C PHE A 707 17.99 21.07 -4.03
N MET A 708 18.08 22.29 -4.54
CA MET A 708 18.76 22.61 -5.79
C MET A 708 20.25 22.25 -5.72
N VAL A 709 20.94 22.53 -4.61
CA VAL A 709 22.34 22.09 -4.44
C VAL A 709 22.48 20.58 -4.63
N ASN A 710 21.61 19.78 -3.99
CA ASN A 710 21.66 18.32 -4.11
C ASN A 710 21.44 17.84 -5.54
N LEU A 711 20.44 18.40 -6.24
CA LEU A 711 20.18 18.08 -7.64
C LEU A 711 21.38 18.44 -8.54
N CYS A 712 21.93 19.64 -8.38
CA CYS A 712 23.07 20.13 -9.14
C CYS A 712 24.32 19.26 -8.92
N VAL A 713 24.60 18.84 -7.67
CA VAL A 713 25.71 17.92 -7.39
C VAL A 713 25.53 16.55 -8.05
N ILE A 714 24.30 15.99 -8.03
CA ILE A 714 24.02 14.68 -8.62
C ILE A 714 24.06 14.72 -10.16
N THR A 715 23.71 15.85 -10.76
CA THR A 715 23.74 16.08 -12.22
C THR A 715 25.09 16.61 -12.71
N GLY A 716 25.93 17.12 -11.81
CA GLY A 716 27.28 17.60 -12.08
C GLY A 716 27.40 19.08 -12.44
N ASP A 717 26.36 19.89 -12.19
CA ASP A 717 26.41 21.36 -12.33
C ASP A 717 26.93 22.02 -11.05
N TYR A 718 28.24 21.91 -10.81
CA TYR A 718 28.84 22.39 -9.56
C TYR A 718 28.80 23.91 -9.40
N ASP A 719 28.80 24.67 -10.49
CA ASP A 719 28.72 26.13 -10.43
C ASP A 719 27.36 26.58 -9.92
N GLN A 720 26.27 25.98 -10.39
CA GLN A 720 24.94 26.26 -9.84
C GLN A 720 24.81 25.76 -8.41
N ALA A 721 25.39 24.60 -8.09
CA ALA A 721 25.41 24.08 -6.72
C ALA A 721 26.04 25.08 -5.72
N VAL A 722 27.15 25.72 -6.09
CA VAL A 722 27.78 26.77 -5.26
C VAL A 722 26.88 27.99 -5.11
N ARG A 723 26.28 28.48 -6.20
CA ARG A 723 25.36 29.64 -6.13
C ARG A 723 24.20 29.40 -5.19
N PHE A 724 23.49 28.29 -5.36
CA PHE A 724 22.35 27.94 -4.50
C PHE A 724 22.78 27.67 -3.06
N GLY A 725 23.96 27.08 -2.83
CA GLY A 725 24.47 26.85 -1.48
C GLY A 725 24.80 28.15 -0.75
N GLN A 726 25.40 29.11 -1.45
CA GLN A 726 25.68 30.45 -0.90
C GLN A 726 24.38 31.23 -0.63
N GLU A 727 23.40 31.15 -1.54
CA GLU A 727 22.07 31.75 -1.34
C GLU A 727 21.38 31.15 -0.10
N ALA A 728 21.36 29.82 0.02
CA ALA A 728 20.78 29.13 1.17
C ALA A 728 21.45 29.54 2.49
N LEU A 729 22.80 29.66 2.53
CA LEU A 729 23.52 30.14 3.71
C LEU A 729 23.22 31.60 4.04
N SER A 730 23.12 32.47 3.03
CA SER A 730 22.76 33.87 3.23
C SER A 730 21.37 33.98 3.86
N ILE A 731 20.40 33.26 3.30
CA ILE A 731 19.03 33.19 3.81
C ILE A 731 19.01 32.64 5.24
N ALA A 732 19.73 31.55 5.50
CA ALA A 732 19.77 30.92 6.82
C ALA A 732 20.29 31.89 7.89
N ARG A 733 21.34 32.67 7.58
CA ARG A 733 21.88 33.70 8.48
C ARG A 733 20.89 34.82 8.74
N THR A 734 20.21 35.31 7.70
CA THR A 734 19.20 36.36 7.85
C THR A 734 18.01 35.90 8.70
N LEU A 735 17.60 34.64 8.55
CA LEU A 735 16.45 34.07 9.29
C LEU A 735 16.82 33.48 10.66
N GLY A 736 18.11 33.31 10.97
CA GLY A 736 18.56 32.52 12.13
C GLY A 736 18.11 31.04 12.06
N ASN A 737 17.90 30.50 10.85
CA ASN A 737 17.36 29.16 10.67
C ASN A 737 18.49 28.11 10.65
N ARG A 738 18.68 27.43 11.78
CA ARG A 738 19.75 26.45 11.96
C ARG A 738 19.64 25.23 11.03
N LEU A 739 18.42 24.79 10.72
CA LEU A 739 18.20 23.65 9.83
C LEU A 739 18.74 23.94 8.42
N ILE A 740 18.38 25.10 7.86
CA ILE A 740 18.87 25.50 6.53
C ILE A 740 20.38 25.72 6.58
N GLU A 741 20.89 26.34 7.65
CA GLU A 741 22.34 26.60 7.81
C GLU A 741 23.17 25.32 7.79
N VAL A 742 22.81 24.32 8.62
CA VAL A 742 23.56 23.07 8.73
C VAL A 742 23.52 22.30 7.42
N VAL A 743 22.33 22.14 6.82
CA VAL A 743 22.16 21.39 5.57
C VAL A 743 22.87 22.08 4.40
N ALA A 744 22.76 23.42 4.29
CA ALA A 744 23.46 24.18 3.25
C ALA A 744 24.98 24.09 3.41
N THR A 745 25.48 24.14 4.65
CA THR A 745 26.92 24.01 4.94
C THR A 745 27.46 22.65 4.49
N SER A 746 26.75 21.55 4.80
CA SER A 746 27.15 20.22 4.34
C SER A 746 27.14 20.11 2.81
N ASN A 747 26.05 20.53 2.15
CA ASN A 747 25.93 20.39 0.70
C ASN A 747 26.96 21.25 -0.06
N LEU A 748 27.25 22.46 0.44
CA LEU A 748 28.26 23.33 -0.12
C LEU A 748 29.66 22.75 0.09
N GLY A 749 29.95 22.21 1.28
CA GLY A 749 31.18 21.48 1.55
C GLY A 749 31.42 20.34 0.54
N ILE A 750 30.41 19.48 0.32
CA ILE A 750 30.46 18.39 -0.67
C ILE A 750 30.71 18.92 -2.09
N THR A 751 30.08 20.05 -2.45
CA THR A 751 30.27 20.69 -3.75
C THR A 751 31.72 21.16 -3.95
N HIS A 752 32.31 21.79 -2.94
CA HIS A 752 33.72 22.19 -2.97
C HIS A 752 34.66 20.99 -3.07
N VAL A 753 34.34 19.86 -2.42
CA VAL A 753 35.09 18.60 -2.62
C VAL A 753 35.06 18.16 -4.08
N ALA A 754 33.89 18.18 -4.72
CA ALA A 754 33.77 17.80 -6.14
C ALA A 754 34.60 18.70 -7.07
N ARG A 755 34.68 20.00 -6.76
CA ARG A 755 35.49 21.00 -7.50
C ARG A 755 36.99 20.94 -7.20
N GLY A 756 37.41 20.20 -6.17
CA GLY A 756 38.81 20.14 -5.71
C GLY A 756 39.22 21.29 -4.79
N GLU A 757 38.28 22.10 -4.30
CA GLU A 757 38.50 23.26 -3.44
C GLU A 757 38.59 22.81 -1.97
N PHE A 758 39.60 22.00 -1.65
CA PHE A 758 39.69 21.25 -0.39
C PHE A 758 39.76 22.13 0.87
N SER A 759 40.40 23.30 0.81
CA SER A 759 40.48 24.23 1.96
C SER A 759 39.12 24.81 2.32
N ASP A 760 38.35 25.23 1.32
CA ASP A 760 37.00 25.79 1.53
C ASP A 760 36.04 24.69 2.00
N ALA A 761 36.15 23.49 1.43
CA ALA A 761 35.40 22.33 1.86
C ALA A 761 35.66 22.00 3.35
N ALA A 762 36.92 21.94 3.77
CA ALA A 762 37.29 21.66 5.16
C ALA A 762 36.67 22.68 6.12
N THR A 763 36.85 23.97 5.83
CA THR A 763 36.33 25.08 6.65
C THR A 763 34.81 25.00 6.85
N LEU A 764 34.07 24.59 5.82
CA LEU A 764 32.62 24.42 5.90
C LEU A 764 32.24 23.18 6.72
N LEU A 765 32.85 22.03 6.41
CA LEU A 765 32.50 20.76 7.04
C LEU A 765 32.83 20.73 8.54
N GLU A 766 33.91 21.39 8.96
CA GLU A 766 34.31 21.54 10.37
C GLU A 766 33.22 22.20 11.23
N ARG A 767 32.43 23.13 10.67
CA ARG A 767 31.34 23.80 11.41
C ARG A 767 30.26 22.84 11.86
N ASN A 768 29.96 21.82 11.04
CA ASN A 768 28.95 20.82 11.36
C ASN A 768 29.52 19.69 12.24
N VAL A 769 30.83 19.40 12.12
CA VAL A 769 31.52 18.49 13.04
C VAL A 769 31.57 19.05 14.46
N ALA A 770 31.64 20.37 14.60
CA ALA A 770 31.63 21.08 15.89
C ALA A 770 30.25 21.18 16.57
N LEU A 771 29.21 20.52 16.05
CA LEU A 771 27.90 20.46 16.72
C LEU A 771 27.98 19.64 18.02
N GLU A 772 27.41 20.18 19.10
CA GLU A 772 27.45 19.59 20.45
C GLU A 772 26.06 19.18 20.96
N GLY A 773 26.03 18.37 22.01
CA GLY A 773 24.80 17.89 22.65
C GLY A 773 23.90 17.11 21.68
N ASP A 774 22.58 17.30 21.81
CA ASP A 774 21.57 16.59 20.99
C ASP A 774 21.71 16.91 19.49
N LEU A 775 22.21 18.10 19.14
CA LEU A 775 22.45 18.52 17.76
C LEU A 775 23.51 17.68 17.06
N ARG A 776 24.39 17.01 17.82
CA ARG A 776 25.43 16.14 17.28
C ARG A 776 24.84 14.88 16.64
N SER A 777 23.72 14.37 17.11
CA SER A 777 23.04 13.19 16.52
C SER A 777 21.88 13.57 15.61
N GLU A 778 21.65 14.86 15.38
CA GLU A 778 20.46 15.37 14.70
C GLU A 778 20.56 15.25 13.17
N ARG A 779 19.42 14.95 12.53
CA ARG A 779 19.32 14.76 11.07
C ARG A 779 18.96 16.03 10.32
N PHE A 780 18.37 17.02 11.00
CA PHE A 780 17.93 18.29 10.39
C PHE A 780 17.01 18.08 9.17
N GLY A 781 16.14 17.06 9.23
CA GLY A 781 15.25 16.68 8.13
C GLY A 781 15.92 15.97 6.94
N GLY A 782 17.22 15.66 7.02
CA GLY A 782 17.97 14.90 6.02
C GLY A 782 17.91 13.39 6.20
N ALA A 783 18.44 12.64 5.22
CA ALA A 783 18.55 11.18 5.27
C ALA A 783 19.66 10.65 6.19
N ALA A 784 20.62 11.50 6.56
CA ALA A 784 21.77 11.15 7.41
C ALA A 784 21.93 12.16 8.55
N ILE A 785 22.65 11.74 9.59
CA ILE A 785 23.08 12.62 10.68
C ILE A 785 24.11 13.60 10.13
N GLN A 786 23.84 14.90 10.20
CA GLN A 786 24.60 15.90 9.42
C GLN A 786 26.03 16.08 9.93
N SER A 787 26.26 15.97 11.24
CA SER A 787 27.60 16.05 11.85
C SER A 787 28.49 14.88 11.38
N ALA A 788 27.96 13.65 11.41
CA ALA A 788 28.66 12.44 11.02
C ALA A 788 28.90 12.40 9.50
N LEU A 789 27.91 12.81 8.70
CA LEU A 789 28.08 12.96 7.25
C LEU A 789 29.19 13.98 6.95
N SER A 790 29.18 15.14 7.62
CA SER A 790 30.21 16.17 7.42
C SER A 790 31.59 15.68 7.87
N GLY A 791 31.67 14.90 8.95
CA GLY A 791 32.90 14.26 9.41
C GLY A 791 33.46 13.25 8.41
N ALA A 792 32.60 12.44 7.79
CA ALA A 792 33.02 11.51 6.73
C ALA A 792 33.57 12.25 5.50
N TRP A 793 32.90 13.31 5.03
CA TRP A 793 33.42 14.12 3.93
C TRP A 793 34.68 14.90 4.29
N LEU A 794 34.80 15.37 5.54
CA LEU A 794 36.02 16.00 6.03
C LEU A 794 37.19 15.01 6.04
N ALA A 795 36.94 13.75 6.40
CA ALA A 795 37.93 12.69 6.28
C ALA A 795 38.40 12.47 4.83
N ASP A 796 37.48 12.50 3.86
CA ASP A 796 37.84 12.44 2.44
C ASP A 796 38.79 13.59 2.07
N VAL A 797 38.42 14.83 2.41
CA VAL A 797 39.23 16.04 2.17
C VAL A 797 40.62 15.95 2.79
N LEU A 798 40.70 15.64 4.09
CA LEU A 798 41.96 15.54 4.82
C LEU A 798 42.86 14.44 4.27
N SER A 799 42.28 13.32 3.85
CA SER A 799 43.05 12.24 3.21
C SER A 799 43.57 12.63 1.82
N GLN A 800 42.88 13.49 1.06
CA GLN A 800 43.33 13.98 -0.25
C GLN A 800 44.53 14.92 -0.11
N VAL A 801 44.63 15.68 0.99
CA VAL A 801 45.76 16.60 1.27
C VAL A 801 46.87 15.96 2.11
N GLY A 802 46.75 14.67 2.46
CA GLY A 802 47.78 13.89 3.16
C GLY A 802 47.76 13.99 4.69
N ARG A 803 46.70 14.51 5.30
CA ARG A 803 46.51 14.59 6.77
C ARG A 803 45.77 13.34 7.27
N PHE A 804 46.43 12.19 7.18
CA PHE A 804 45.77 10.89 7.37
C PHE A 804 45.29 10.61 8.80
N ASP A 805 46.04 11.00 9.83
CA ASP A 805 45.65 10.74 11.23
C ASP A 805 44.36 11.49 11.60
N GLU A 806 44.25 12.76 11.17
CA GLU A 806 43.05 13.57 11.36
C GLU A 806 41.87 13.04 10.53
N ALA A 807 42.13 12.62 9.28
CA ALA A 807 41.13 12.00 8.43
C ALA A 807 40.53 10.75 9.09
N ILE A 808 41.38 9.85 9.59
CA ILE A 808 40.97 8.62 10.27
C ILE A 808 40.17 8.95 11.53
N GLY A 809 40.65 9.89 12.36
CA GLY A 809 39.94 10.31 13.57
C GLY A 809 38.54 10.85 13.30
N HIS A 810 38.35 11.67 12.26
CA HIS A 810 37.04 12.17 11.87
C HIS A 810 36.12 11.08 11.32
N ALA A 811 36.64 10.13 10.53
CA ALA A 811 35.86 9.02 10.02
C ALA A 811 35.43 8.05 11.14
N GLU A 812 36.31 7.74 12.09
CA GLU A 812 36.00 6.94 13.28
C GLU A 812 34.94 7.62 14.15
N ALA A 813 35.06 8.93 14.39
CA ALA A 813 34.05 9.70 15.12
C ALA A 813 32.69 9.69 14.40
N ALA A 814 32.67 9.80 13.08
CA ALA A 814 31.44 9.70 12.28
C ALA A 814 30.77 8.33 12.42
N VAL A 815 31.56 7.24 12.38
CA VAL A 815 31.06 5.88 12.62
C VAL A 815 30.47 5.76 14.04
N GLN A 816 31.18 6.24 15.06
CA GLN A 816 30.72 6.17 16.45
C GLN A 816 29.41 6.94 16.70
N ILE A 817 29.28 8.15 16.15
CA ILE A 817 28.05 8.95 16.24
C ILE A 817 26.88 8.18 15.62
N ALA A 818 27.10 7.58 14.45
CA ALA A 818 26.07 6.86 13.72
C ALA A 818 25.71 5.50 14.36
N GLU A 819 26.67 4.81 14.97
CA GLU A 819 26.46 3.58 15.74
C GLU A 819 25.67 3.84 17.01
N ALA A 820 26.00 4.92 17.75
CA ALA A 820 25.26 5.31 18.95
C ALA A 820 23.79 5.66 18.67
N ALA A 821 23.48 6.09 17.44
CA ALA A 821 22.14 6.41 16.98
C ALA A 821 21.44 5.23 16.24
N ASP A 822 22.07 4.04 16.18
CA ASP A 822 21.62 2.88 15.41
C ASP A 822 21.14 3.25 13.99
N HIS A 823 22.00 3.99 13.26
CA HIS A 823 21.65 4.56 11.95
C HIS A 823 22.52 3.98 10.82
N PRO A 824 22.25 2.75 10.32
CA PRO A 824 23.03 2.06 9.29
C PRO A 824 23.33 2.90 8.05
N TRP A 825 22.37 3.71 7.61
CA TRP A 825 22.55 4.62 6.48
C TRP A 825 23.62 5.69 6.73
N THR A 826 23.85 6.13 7.97
CA THR A 826 24.93 7.07 8.26
C THR A 826 26.24 6.31 8.49
N ILE A 827 26.19 5.14 9.15
CA ILE A 827 27.36 4.29 9.42
C ILE A 827 28.10 3.96 8.12
N HIS A 828 27.39 3.65 7.03
CA HIS A 828 28.04 3.28 5.77
C HIS A 828 28.93 4.39 5.20
N PHE A 829 28.54 5.67 5.33
CA PHE A 829 29.37 6.79 4.88
C PHE A 829 30.68 6.88 5.67
N GLY A 830 30.61 6.71 6.99
CA GLY A 830 31.79 6.71 7.86
C GLY A 830 32.73 5.54 7.57
N LEU A 831 32.21 4.32 7.45
CA LEU A 831 33.01 3.13 7.11
C LEU A 831 33.66 3.25 5.74
N PHE A 832 32.92 3.78 4.76
CA PHE A 832 33.45 3.99 3.42
C PHE A 832 34.65 4.94 3.42
N GLU A 833 34.55 6.11 4.06
CA GLU A 833 35.64 7.08 4.08
C GLU A 833 36.81 6.65 4.99
N LEU A 834 36.53 5.95 6.09
CA LEU A 834 37.58 5.34 6.90
C LEU A 834 38.40 4.32 6.09
N GLY A 835 37.71 3.44 5.35
CA GLY A 835 38.34 2.47 4.47
C GLY A 835 39.19 3.13 3.38
N ARG A 836 38.69 4.21 2.77
CA ARG A 836 39.42 4.97 1.75
C ARG A 836 40.61 5.74 2.29
N ALA A 837 40.52 6.30 3.49
CA ALA A 837 41.66 6.95 4.16
C ALA A 837 42.80 5.95 4.41
N HIS A 838 42.48 4.76 4.90
CA HIS A 838 43.46 3.67 5.05
C HIS A 838 44.04 3.21 3.70
N LEU A 839 43.19 3.04 2.69
CA LEU A 839 43.61 2.62 1.35
C LEU A 839 44.60 3.62 0.74
N ARG A 840 44.29 4.92 0.80
CA ARG A 840 45.19 5.99 0.31
C ARG A 840 46.52 5.99 1.07
N ARG A 841 46.50 5.89 2.40
CA ARG A 841 47.72 5.81 3.23
C ARG A 841 48.56 4.56 2.91
N GLY A 842 47.92 3.50 2.40
CA GLY A 842 48.56 2.21 2.11
C GLY A 842 48.46 1.19 3.24
N ASP A 843 47.57 1.38 4.23
CA ASP A 843 47.28 0.39 5.27
C ASP A 843 46.24 -0.61 4.75
N LEU A 844 46.68 -1.48 3.83
CA LEU A 844 45.81 -2.43 3.13
C LEU A 844 45.03 -3.38 4.07
N PRO A 845 45.62 -3.92 5.16
CA PRO A 845 44.89 -4.78 6.09
C PRO A 845 43.73 -4.06 6.79
N ARG A 846 43.93 -2.81 7.25
CA ARG A 846 42.84 -2.05 7.87
C ARG A 846 41.81 -1.59 6.85
N ALA A 847 42.24 -1.13 5.67
CA ALA A 847 41.35 -0.74 4.59
C ALA A 847 40.40 -1.88 4.22
N THR A 848 40.94 -3.09 4.02
CA THR A 848 40.19 -4.29 3.69
C THR A 848 39.15 -4.62 4.75
N ARG A 849 39.55 -4.71 6.02
CA ARG A 849 38.64 -5.07 7.13
C ARG A 849 37.48 -4.09 7.26
N VAL A 850 37.74 -2.79 7.15
CA VAL A 850 36.72 -1.75 7.28
C VAL A 850 35.76 -1.77 6.10
N LEU A 851 36.27 -1.95 4.87
CA LEU A 851 35.45 -1.99 3.66
C LEU A 851 34.62 -3.28 3.56
N GLU A 852 35.13 -4.43 4.02
CA GLU A 852 34.37 -5.68 4.17
C GLU A 852 33.20 -5.47 5.12
N ARG A 853 33.44 -4.86 6.29
CA ARG A 853 32.40 -4.49 7.24
C ARG A 853 31.37 -3.55 6.62
N GLY A 854 31.81 -2.54 5.86
CA GLY A 854 30.92 -1.61 5.16
C GLY A 854 30.06 -2.30 4.10
N LEU A 855 30.64 -3.22 3.33
CA LEU A 855 29.93 -3.96 2.28
C LEU A 855 28.91 -4.93 2.88
N ASP A 856 29.27 -5.60 3.98
CA ASP A 856 28.36 -6.48 4.71
C ASP A 856 27.19 -5.71 5.34
N LEU A 857 27.46 -4.54 5.95
CA LEU A 857 26.42 -3.64 6.44
C LEU A 857 25.47 -3.23 5.30
N CYS A 858 26.02 -2.81 4.16
CA CYS A 858 25.20 -2.44 3.00
C CYS A 858 24.39 -3.61 2.46
N ARG A 859 24.88 -4.85 2.50
CA ARG A 859 24.11 -6.03 2.06
C ARG A 859 23.02 -6.41 3.07
N THR A 860 23.36 -6.43 4.36
CA THR A 860 22.46 -6.78 5.45
C THR A 860 21.28 -5.81 5.54
N TRP A 861 21.56 -4.51 5.48
CA TRP A 861 20.56 -3.45 5.52
C TRP A 861 20.04 -3.04 4.15
N GLN A 862 20.45 -3.77 3.10
CA GLN A 862 20.10 -3.51 1.72
C GLN A 862 20.36 -2.04 1.32
N ILE A 863 21.46 -1.41 1.70
CA ILE A 863 21.81 -0.04 1.27
C ILE A 863 22.33 -0.08 -0.18
N VAL A 864 21.43 -0.27 -1.16
CA VAL A 864 21.81 -0.55 -2.56
C VAL A 864 22.60 0.59 -3.20
N VAL A 865 22.39 1.85 -2.80
CA VAL A 865 23.20 2.98 -3.33
C VAL A 865 24.64 2.96 -2.84
N GLY A 866 24.90 2.41 -1.65
CA GLY A 866 26.24 2.35 -1.05
C GLY A 866 27.08 1.20 -1.58
N ILE A 867 26.45 0.08 -1.97
CA ILE A 867 27.13 -1.14 -2.42
C ILE A 867 28.17 -0.87 -3.52
N PRO A 868 27.87 -0.16 -4.63
CA PRO A 868 28.84 0.04 -5.71
C PRO A 868 30.07 0.82 -5.27
N PHE A 869 29.89 1.82 -4.40
CA PHE A 869 31.01 2.63 -3.91
C PHE A 869 31.93 1.80 -3.02
N VAL A 870 31.36 1.11 -2.03
CA VAL A 870 32.15 0.29 -1.09
C VAL A 870 32.80 -0.88 -1.81
N ALA A 871 32.08 -1.56 -2.72
CA ALA A 871 32.62 -2.66 -3.51
C ALA A 871 33.77 -2.22 -4.43
N ALA A 872 33.67 -1.04 -5.07
CA ALA A 872 34.75 -0.51 -5.89
C ALA A 872 36.00 -0.19 -5.04
N ALA A 873 35.84 0.47 -3.90
CA ALA A 873 36.97 0.73 -2.99
C ALA A 873 37.59 -0.58 -2.45
N LEU A 874 36.76 -1.56 -2.07
CA LEU A 874 37.23 -2.86 -1.60
C LEU A 874 37.99 -3.62 -2.69
N SER A 875 37.51 -3.56 -3.94
CA SER A 875 38.19 -4.18 -5.08
C SER A 875 39.59 -3.59 -5.32
N ALA A 876 39.76 -2.28 -5.13
CA ALA A 876 41.08 -1.65 -5.24
C ALA A 876 41.99 -2.09 -4.09
N ALA A 877 41.46 -2.20 -2.87
CA ALA A 877 42.21 -2.71 -1.71
C ALA A 877 42.67 -4.16 -1.90
N TYR A 878 41.78 -5.06 -2.35
CA TYR A 878 42.12 -6.44 -2.66
C TYR A 878 43.15 -6.55 -3.77
N ALA A 879 43.01 -5.78 -4.85
CA ALA A 879 43.94 -5.82 -5.97
C ALA A 879 45.36 -5.39 -5.54
N LEU A 880 45.49 -4.30 -4.77
CA LEU A 880 46.78 -3.86 -4.23
C LEU A 880 47.38 -4.85 -3.22
N ALA A 881 46.53 -5.63 -2.53
CA ALA A 881 46.97 -6.71 -1.64
C ALA A 881 47.30 -8.03 -2.38
N GLY A 882 47.28 -8.05 -3.71
CA GLY A 882 47.56 -9.25 -4.53
C GLY A 882 46.39 -10.24 -4.64
N ARG A 883 45.19 -9.87 -4.20
CA ARG A 883 43.97 -10.71 -4.22
C ARG A 883 43.08 -10.41 -5.43
N ALA A 884 43.63 -10.55 -6.64
CA ALA A 884 42.95 -10.15 -7.88
C ALA A 884 41.64 -10.94 -8.14
N ASP A 885 41.62 -12.23 -7.83
CA ASP A 885 40.45 -13.10 -8.05
C ASP A 885 39.22 -12.65 -7.23
N GLU A 886 39.45 -12.09 -6.05
CA GLU A 886 38.39 -11.54 -5.19
C GLU A 886 38.00 -10.11 -5.57
N ALA A 887 38.93 -9.35 -6.16
CA ALA A 887 38.73 -7.97 -6.58
C ALA A 887 37.85 -7.84 -7.82
N LEU A 888 38.11 -8.64 -8.85
CA LEU A 888 37.49 -8.49 -10.18
C LEU A 888 35.94 -8.61 -10.15
N PRO A 889 35.33 -9.61 -9.48
CA PRO A 889 33.87 -9.72 -9.43
C PRO A 889 33.20 -8.51 -8.77
N LEU A 890 33.82 -7.93 -7.74
CA LEU A 890 33.29 -6.77 -7.02
C LEU A 890 33.24 -5.53 -7.91
N VAL A 891 34.29 -5.30 -8.70
CA VAL A 891 34.41 -4.09 -9.51
C VAL A 891 33.54 -4.11 -10.76
N VAL A 892 33.34 -5.29 -11.36
CA VAL A 892 32.41 -5.46 -12.50
C VAL A 892 31.00 -5.04 -12.10
N GLY A 893 30.48 -5.59 -11.00
CA GLY A 893 29.13 -5.24 -10.52
C GLY A 893 29.00 -3.77 -10.14
N ALA A 894 30.05 -3.16 -9.56
CA ALA A 894 30.05 -1.74 -9.23
C ALA A 894 29.97 -0.83 -10.48
N VAL A 895 30.73 -1.15 -11.54
CA VAL A 895 30.75 -0.38 -12.78
C VAL A 895 29.43 -0.48 -13.55
N GLU A 896 28.84 -1.68 -13.63
CA GLU A 896 27.53 -1.87 -14.25
C GLU A 896 26.46 -1.01 -13.56
N GLU A 897 26.46 -1.00 -12.23
CA GLU A 897 25.51 -0.21 -11.45
C GLU A 897 25.73 1.30 -11.61
N PHE A 898 26.98 1.74 -11.66
CA PHE A 898 27.34 3.13 -11.95
C PHE A 898 26.79 3.58 -13.31
N ARG A 899 26.99 2.77 -14.36
CA ARG A 899 26.51 3.07 -15.72
C ARG A 899 24.98 3.11 -15.79
N ARG A 900 24.31 2.24 -15.03
CA ARG A 900 22.84 2.22 -14.93
C ARG A 900 22.28 3.46 -14.25
N ARG A 901 22.91 3.95 -13.18
CA ARG A 901 22.40 5.07 -12.36
C ARG A 901 22.84 6.46 -12.81
N GLN A 902 23.96 6.57 -13.51
CA GLN A 902 24.59 7.83 -13.91
C GLN A 902 24.64 8.88 -12.77
N ASN A 903 24.97 8.48 -11.54
CA ASN A 903 25.05 9.38 -10.38
C ASN A 903 26.44 10.04 -10.30
N HIS A 904 26.49 11.38 -10.24
CA HIS A 904 27.75 12.15 -10.25
C HIS A 904 28.18 12.72 -8.88
N LEU A 905 27.60 12.26 -7.77
CA LEU A 905 28.00 12.69 -6.41
C LEU A 905 29.51 12.51 -6.12
N ARG A 906 30.13 11.48 -6.70
CA ARG A 906 31.59 11.24 -6.65
C ARG A 906 32.08 10.92 -8.06
N PRO A 907 32.42 11.95 -8.85
CA PRO A 907 32.75 11.78 -10.27
C PRO A 907 33.83 10.74 -10.47
N ALA A 908 33.55 9.77 -11.34
CA ALA A 908 34.48 8.75 -11.77
C ALA A 908 35.11 7.86 -10.67
N LEU A 909 34.75 7.96 -9.38
CA LEU A 909 35.40 7.18 -8.32
C LEU A 909 35.38 5.66 -8.60
N ILE A 910 34.22 5.13 -9.01
CA ILE A 910 34.07 3.72 -9.36
C ILE A 910 34.94 3.34 -10.57
N LEU A 911 35.05 4.23 -11.56
CA LEU A 911 35.90 4.01 -12.74
C LEU A 911 37.39 4.08 -12.40
N LEU A 912 37.79 4.97 -11.48
CA LEU A 912 39.15 5.07 -10.97
C LEU A 912 39.54 3.80 -10.22
N CYS A 913 38.68 3.34 -9.31
CA CYS A 913 38.86 2.06 -8.62
C CYS A 913 38.93 0.89 -9.60
N ALA A 914 38.05 0.86 -10.62
CA ALA A 914 38.10 -0.15 -11.67
C ALA A 914 39.42 -0.16 -12.42
N GLY A 915 39.88 1.01 -12.89
CA GLY A 915 41.15 1.09 -13.60
C GLY A 915 42.34 0.67 -12.74
N MET A 916 42.37 1.06 -11.46
CA MET A 916 43.39 0.59 -10.51
C MET A 916 43.34 -0.94 -10.32
N THR A 917 42.15 -1.51 -10.12
CA THR A 917 41.97 -2.95 -9.95
C THR A 917 42.41 -3.73 -11.17
N TYR A 918 42.00 -3.31 -12.38
CA TYR A 918 42.39 -3.98 -13.62
C TYR A 918 43.90 -3.84 -13.90
N LEU A 919 44.48 -2.66 -13.64
CA LEU A 919 45.91 -2.44 -13.82
C LEU A 919 46.74 -3.35 -12.91
N SER A 920 46.40 -3.41 -11.62
CA SER A 920 47.07 -4.30 -10.65
C SER A 920 46.86 -5.79 -10.95
N ALA A 921 45.76 -6.15 -11.63
CA ALA A 921 45.50 -7.51 -12.12
C ALA A 921 46.15 -7.81 -13.48
N GLY A 922 46.91 -6.88 -14.08
CA GLY A 922 47.57 -7.06 -15.38
C GLY A 922 46.63 -6.96 -16.61
N ARG A 923 45.39 -6.49 -16.43
CA ARG A 923 44.37 -6.32 -17.49
C ARG A 923 44.42 -4.89 -18.05
N ILE A 924 45.43 -4.64 -18.87
CA ILE A 924 45.82 -3.28 -19.31
C ILE A 924 44.76 -2.61 -20.19
N ASP A 925 44.13 -3.35 -21.11
CA ASP A 925 43.14 -2.78 -22.03
C ASP A 925 41.87 -2.30 -21.30
N GLU A 926 41.39 -3.09 -20.35
CA GLU A 926 40.27 -2.74 -19.48
C GLU A 926 40.62 -1.55 -18.58
N ALA A 927 41.83 -1.56 -18.00
CA ALA A 927 42.33 -0.42 -17.21
C ALA A 927 42.38 0.86 -18.05
N ALA A 928 42.86 0.79 -19.29
CA ALA A 928 42.93 1.92 -20.22
C ALA A 928 41.55 2.45 -20.57
N SER A 929 40.58 1.55 -20.81
CA SER A 929 39.20 1.93 -21.09
C SER A 929 38.60 2.73 -19.93
N HIS A 930 38.71 2.22 -18.70
CA HIS A 930 38.13 2.88 -17.53
C HIS A 930 38.86 4.18 -17.16
N ALA A 931 40.18 4.25 -17.31
CA ALA A 931 40.96 5.46 -17.06
C ALA A 931 40.58 6.59 -18.04
N ARG A 932 40.43 6.28 -19.34
CA ARG A 932 39.98 7.25 -20.35
C ARG A 932 38.54 7.69 -20.14
N GLU A 933 37.65 6.76 -19.78
CA GLU A 933 36.25 7.06 -19.43
C GLU A 933 36.18 8.00 -18.21
N ALA A 934 36.98 7.71 -17.18
CA ALA A 934 37.10 8.54 -15.99
C ALA A 934 37.58 9.96 -16.32
N LEU A 935 38.67 10.10 -17.08
CA LEU A 935 39.24 11.40 -17.45
C LEU A 935 38.28 12.26 -18.29
N ALA A 936 37.61 11.64 -19.26
CA ALA A 936 36.62 12.32 -20.10
C ALA A 936 35.43 12.81 -19.25
N LEU A 937 34.97 11.99 -18.30
CA LEU A 937 33.89 12.34 -17.40
C LEU A 937 34.27 13.49 -16.47
N THR A 938 35.44 13.43 -15.81
CA THR A 938 35.85 14.46 -14.85
C THR A 938 36.09 15.81 -15.52
N ARG A 939 36.67 15.84 -16.72
CA ARG A 939 36.82 17.07 -17.52
C ARG A 939 35.48 17.68 -17.91
N ARG A 940 34.55 16.85 -18.40
CA ARG A 940 33.20 17.31 -18.76
C ARG A 940 32.47 17.94 -17.58
N LEU A 941 32.65 17.40 -16.38
CA LEU A 941 31.98 17.88 -15.16
C LEU A 941 32.77 18.97 -14.43
N GLY A 942 34.00 19.30 -14.84
CA GLY A 942 34.86 20.23 -14.10
C GLY A 942 35.30 19.69 -12.72
N ALA A 943 35.34 18.38 -12.54
CA ALA A 943 35.65 17.72 -11.27
C ALA A 943 37.17 17.61 -11.04
N ARG A 944 37.83 18.74 -10.80
CA ARG A 944 39.30 18.89 -10.86
C ARG A 944 40.08 17.92 -9.98
N GLY A 945 39.61 17.66 -8.75
CA GLY A 945 40.28 16.71 -7.85
C GLY A 945 40.24 15.27 -8.38
N SER A 946 39.14 14.87 -9.02
CA SER A 946 39.02 13.54 -9.64
C SER A 946 39.73 13.48 -10.99
N GLU A 947 39.80 14.60 -11.71
CA GLU A 947 40.60 14.73 -12.93
C GLU A 947 42.09 14.48 -12.68
N ALA A 948 42.65 15.03 -11.60
CA ALA A 948 44.04 14.78 -11.23
C ALA A 948 44.33 13.28 -11.02
N HIS A 949 43.43 12.57 -10.32
CA HIS A 949 43.52 11.12 -10.14
C HIS A 949 43.39 10.36 -11.47
N ALA A 950 42.47 10.78 -12.35
CA ALA A 950 42.28 10.16 -13.66
C ALA A 950 43.48 10.34 -14.58
N LEU A 951 44.11 11.52 -14.58
CA LEU A 951 45.34 11.80 -15.33
C LEU A 951 46.49 10.90 -14.86
N CYS A 952 46.67 10.78 -13.54
CA CYS A 952 47.68 9.89 -12.97
C CYS A 952 47.47 8.44 -13.39
N LEU A 953 46.21 7.95 -13.31
CA LEU A 953 45.86 6.59 -13.71
C LEU A 953 46.05 6.34 -15.21
N VAL A 954 45.73 7.30 -16.08
CA VAL A 954 46.02 7.20 -17.52
C VAL A 954 47.53 7.16 -17.75
N GLY A 955 48.32 7.94 -17.00
CA GLY A 955 49.78 7.87 -16.98
C GLY A 955 50.29 6.49 -16.59
N ASP A 956 49.75 5.92 -15.51
CA ASP A 956 50.09 4.58 -15.01
C ASP A 956 49.84 3.52 -16.08
N VAL A 957 48.67 3.54 -16.72
CA VAL A 957 48.32 2.60 -17.79
C VAL A 957 49.21 2.81 -19.02
N ALA A 958 49.39 4.05 -19.48
CA ALA A 958 50.21 4.36 -20.65
C ALA A 958 51.68 3.93 -20.47
N SER A 959 52.20 4.04 -19.24
CA SER A 959 53.59 3.65 -18.90
C SER A 959 53.88 2.16 -19.16
N THR A 960 52.85 1.31 -19.27
CA THR A 960 52.98 -0.12 -19.56
C THR A 960 53.17 -0.43 -21.06
N GLY A 961 52.70 0.45 -21.95
CA GLY A 961 52.67 0.24 -23.41
C GLY A 961 53.61 1.14 -24.24
N GLY A 962 54.18 2.21 -23.66
CA GLY A 962 55.13 3.11 -24.34
C GLY A 962 55.34 4.45 -23.62
N ALA A 963 56.46 5.13 -23.91
CA ALA A 963 56.96 6.21 -23.05
C ALA A 963 56.47 7.65 -23.37
N ALA A 964 56.09 7.95 -24.62
CA ALA A 964 55.88 9.34 -25.06
C ALA A 964 54.59 9.98 -24.52
N ASP A 965 53.49 9.23 -24.45
CA ASP A 965 52.19 9.76 -23.98
C ASP A 965 52.08 9.77 -22.45
N ALA A 966 52.78 8.87 -21.74
CA ALA A 966 52.71 8.73 -20.29
C ALA A 966 53.33 9.94 -19.54
N GLU A 967 54.47 10.47 -20.03
CA GLU A 967 55.17 11.61 -19.42
C GLU A 967 54.27 12.87 -19.37
N GLY A 968 53.50 13.10 -20.43
CA GLY A 968 52.55 14.21 -20.53
C GLY A 968 51.45 14.13 -19.47
N TYR A 969 50.81 12.97 -19.35
CA TYR A 969 49.73 12.76 -18.37
C TYR A 969 50.21 12.91 -16.92
N TYR A 970 51.39 12.39 -16.58
CA TYR A 970 51.93 12.57 -15.23
C TYR A 970 52.28 14.01 -14.91
N ARG A 971 52.84 14.78 -15.87
CA ARG A 971 53.12 16.21 -15.65
C ARG A 971 51.84 17.02 -15.47
N GLU A 972 50.81 16.72 -16.26
CA GLU A 972 49.50 17.36 -16.12
C GLU A 972 48.87 17.02 -14.76
N ALA A 973 48.88 15.75 -14.37
CA ALA A 973 48.42 15.29 -13.05
C ALA A 973 49.19 15.96 -11.91
N LEU A 974 50.52 16.03 -12.00
CA LEU A 974 51.39 16.64 -11.00
C LEU A 974 51.11 18.13 -10.85
N ALA A 975 51.01 18.88 -11.95
CA ALA A 975 50.72 20.30 -11.92
C ALA A 975 49.36 20.57 -11.24
N LEU A 976 48.33 19.82 -11.60
CA LEU A 976 47.01 19.96 -11.01
C LEU A 976 47.00 19.53 -9.53
N ALA A 977 47.67 18.43 -9.19
CA ALA A 977 47.76 17.96 -7.80
C ALA A 977 48.51 18.94 -6.89
N VAL A 978 49.56 19.60 -7.38
CA VAL A 978 50.27 20.67 -6.64
C VAL A 978 49.35 21.87 -6.45
N GLU A 979 48.66 22.31 -7.49
CA GLU A 979 47.71 23.43 -7.41
C GLU A 979 46.61 23.18 -6.36
N LEU A 980 46.08 21.97 -6.32
CA LEU A 980 45.01 21.58 -5.39
C LEU A 980 45.53 21.13 -4.01
N GLY A 981 46.84 21.11 -3.78
CA GLY A 981 47.43 20.67 -2.50
C GLY A 981 47.32 19.18 -2.21
N MET A 982 47.15 18.33 -3.24
CA MET A 982 46.95 16.89 -3.13
C MET A 982 48.27 16.14 -2.90
N ARG A 983 48.90 16.31 -1.73
CA ARG A 983 50.24 15.77 -1.42
C ARG A 983 50.42 14.27 -1.73
N PRO A 984 49.48 13.36 -1.38
CA PRO A 984 49.62 11.95 -1.75
C PRO A 984 49.69 11.73 -3.26
N LEU A 985 48.86 12.43 -4.03
CA LEU A 985 48.84 12.31 -5.49
C LEU A 985 50.10 12.89 -6.13
N VAL A 986 50.65 13.98 -5.58
CA VAL A 986 51.96 14.52 -5.98
C VAL A 986 53.05 13.46 -5.81
N ALA A 987 53.06 12.73 -4.69
CA ALA A 987 54.00 11.64 -4.47
C ALA A 987 53.81 10.49 -5.47
N HIS A 988 52.56 10.11 -5.77
CA HIS A 988 52.25 9.10 -6.80
C HIS A 988 52.70 9.52 -8.21
N CYS A 989 52.52 10.78 -8.59
CA CYS A 989 52.99 11.28 -9.89
C CYS A 989 54.53 11.23 -9.98
N HIS A 990 55.23 11.58 -8.90
CA HIS A 990 56.69 11.46 -8.84
C HIS A 990 57.15 10.00 -8.89
N LEU A 991 56.46 9.08 -8.22
CA LEU A 991 56.73 7.65 -8.33
C LEU A 991 56.56 7.16 -9.77
N GLY A 992 55.44 7.51 -10.42
CA GLY A 992 55.16 7.17 -11.82
C GLY A 992 56.20 7.71 -12.81
N LEU A 993 56.55 8.99 -12.69
CA LEU A 993 57.62 9.61 -13.49
C LEU A 993 58.99 8.95 -13.26
N GLY A 994 59.30 8.61 -12.01
CA GLY A 994 60.52 7.89 -11.65
C GLY A 994 60.62 6.53 -12.35
N LYS A 995 59.55 5.73 -12.27
CA LYS A 995 59.45 4.43 -12.97
C LYS A 995 59.55 4.59 -14.48
N LEU A 996 58.88 5.58 -15.05
CA LEU A 996 58.88 5.86 -16.49
C LEU A 996 60.28 6.24 -16.98
N TYR A 997 60.94 7.19 -16.32
CA TYR A 997 62.29 7.63 -16.70
C TYR A 997 63.34 6.55 -16.55
N ARG A 998 63.20 5.67 -15.56
CA ARG A 998 64.04 4.48 -15.41
C ARG A 998 63.92 3.59 -16.66
N ARG A 999 62.70 3.28 -17.09
CA ARG A 999 62.43 2.50 -18.32
C ARG A 999 62.95 3.20 -19.58
N MET A 1000 62.98 4.53 -19.61
CA MET A 1000 63.52 5.33 -20.72
C MET A 1000 65.05 5.50 -20.69
N GLY A 1001 65.74 5.04 -19.64
CA GLY A 1001 67.18 5.25 -19.45
C GLY A 1001 67.58 6.68 -19.02
N LYS A 1002 66.63 7.54 -18.62
CA LYS A 1002 66.88 8.87 -18.08
C LYS A 1002 67.20 8.78 -16.57
N LEU A 1003 68.36 8.20 -16.26
CA LEU A 1003 68.66 7.73 -14.91
C LEU A 1003 68.71 8.85 -13.86
N GLN A 1004 69.27 10.02 -14.20
CA GLN A 1004 69.34 11.15 -13.27
C GLN A 1004 67.95 11.71 -12.91
N ASP A 1005 67.08 11.87 -13.90
CA ASP A 1005 65.71 12.35 -13.69
C ASP A 1005 64.87 11.34 -12.89
N ALA A 1006 65.07 10.05 -13.16
CA ALA A 1006 64.40 8.98 -12.42
C ALA A 1006 64.80 8.97 -10.94
N GLN A 1007 66.11 9.06 -10.65
CA GLN A 1007 66.61 9.12 -9.27
C GLN A 1007 66.06 10.33 -8.51
N GLN A 1008 65.99 11.50 -9.16
CA GLN A 1008 65.43 12.71 -8.56
C GLN A 1008 63.96 12.51 -8.18
N HIS A 1009 63.13 12.04 -9.11
CA HIS A 1009 61.71 11.84 -8.84
C HIS A 1009 61.42 10.74 -7.82
N LEU A 1010 62.14 9.61 -7.85
CA LEU A 1010 62.01 8.56 -6.84
C LEU A 1010 62.40 9.07 -5.45
N THR A 1011 63.49 9.84 -5.33
CA THR A 1011 63.90 10.44 -4.05
C THR A 1011 62.83 11.40 -3.51
N THR A 1012 62.23 12.22 -4.37
CA THR A 1012 61.11 13.09 -3.99
C THR A 1012 59.92 12.27 -3.50
N ALA A 1013 59.52 11.22 -4.23
CA ALA A 1013 58.41 10.36 -3.84
C ALA A 1013 58.66 9.67 -2.48
N THR A 1014 59.81 9.04 -2.28
CA THR A 1014 60.23 8.41 -1.01
C THR A 1014 60.20 9.40 0.15
N THR A 1015 60.69 10.62 -0.06
CA THR A 1015 60.67 11.67 0.99
C THR A 1015 59.23 12.02 1.39
N MET A 1016 58.37 12.25 0.40
CA MET A 1016 56.97 12.58 0.63
C MET A 1016 56.19 11.44 1.29
N TYR A 1017 56.40 10.19 0.87
CA TYR A 1017 55.77 9.03 1.51
C TYR A 1017 56.20 8.88 2.96
N ARG A 1018 57.47 9.14 3.27
CA ARG A 1018 57.98 9.11 4.66
C ARG A 1018 57.35 10.20 5.51
N GLU A 1019 57.23 11.42 5.00
CA GLU A 1019 56.58 12.54 5.70
C GLU A 1019 55.10 12.30 6.02
N MET A 1020 54.40 11.53 5.18
CA MET A 1020 52.97 11.22 5.34
C MET A 1020 52.71 9.84 5.97
N ASP A 1021 53.74 9.12 6.41
CA ASP A 1021 53.69 7.74 6.93
C ASP A 1021 52.92 6.77 6.01
N MET A 1022 53.23 6.83 4.71
CA MET A 1022 52.65 6.01 3.65
C MET A 1022 53.52 4.77 3.37
N ARG A 1023 53.65 3.89 4.37
CA ARG A 1023 54.68 2.82 4.39
C ARG A 1023 54.66 1.87 3.21
N PHE A 1024 53.48 1.37 2.83
CA PHE A 1024 53.36 0.48 1.67
C PHE A 1024 53.92 1.13 0.39
N TRP A 1025 53.61 2.41 0.17
CA TRP A 1025 54.07 3.14 -1.01
C TRP A 1025 55.55 3.53 -0.91
N LEU A 1026 56.03 3.80 0.30
CA LEU A 1026 57.45 4.02 0.59
C LEU A 1026 58.28 2.80 0.20
N GLU A 1027 57.87 1.60 0.62
CA GLU A 1027 58.54 0.33 0.28
C GLU A 1027 58.56 0.10 -1.24
N GLN A 1028 57.46 0.40 -1.93
CA GLN A 1028 57.39 0.32 -3.40
C GLN A 1028 58.34 1.31 -4.10
N ALA A 1029 58.49 2.53 -3.56
CA ALA A 1029 59.40 3.53 -4.10
C ALA A 1029 60.87 3.18 -3.82
N GLU A 1030 61.18 2.68 -2.63
CA GLU A 1030 62.53 2.22 -2.24
C GLU A 1030 62.97 1.01 -3.07
N ALA A 1031 62.08 0.06 -3.35
CA ALA A 1031 62.38 -1.07 -4.23
C ALA A 1031 62.82 -0.64 -5.65
N GLU A 1032 62.21 0.41 -6.20
CA GLU A 1032 62.58 0.97 -7.52
C GLU A 1032 63.93 1.69 -7.50
N ILE A 1033 64.35 2.22 -6.34
CA ILE A 1033 65.68 2.80 -6.12
C ILE A 1033 66.74 1.70 -5.93
N ASP A 1034 66.40 0.59 -5.27
CA ASP A 1034 67.33 -0.52 -5.07
C ASP A 1034 67.61 -1.27 -6.38
N GLU A 1035 66.62 -1.40 -7.26
CA GLU A 1035 66.82 -1.90 -8.64
C GLU A 1035 67.76 -1.02 -9.45
N PHE A 1036 67.89 0.26 -9.10
CA PHE A 1036 68.82 1.23 -9.70
C PHE A 1036 70.28 0.94 -9.34
N GLY A 1037 70.54 0.29 -8.21
CA GLY A 1037 71.89 -0.06 -7.75
C GLY A 1037 72.42 -1.40 -8.30
N GLN A 1038 71.59 -2.18 -9.00
CA GLN A 1038 71.93 -3.51 -9.53
C GLN A 1038 72.06 -3.55 -11.07
N SER A 1039 71.72 -2.47 -11.77
CA SER A 1039 71.86 -2.27 -13.21
C SER A 1039 72.96 -1.25 -13.52
#